data_AF-A0A418F0J0-F1
#
_entry.id   AF-A0A418F0J0-F1
#
_cell.length_a   1.000
_cell.length_b   1.000
_cell.length_c   1.000
_cell.angle_alpha   90.00
_cell.angle_beta   90.00
_cell.angle_gamma   90.00
#
_symmetry.space_group_name_H-M   'P 1'
#
loop_
_entity.id
_entity.type
_entity.pdbx_description
1 polymer ?
#
loop_
_entity_poly.entity_id
_entity_poly.type
_entity_poly.pdbx_seq_one_letter_code
_entity_poly.pdbx_strand_id
1 'polypeptide(L)'
;MADLAVIQKQVEFYFSDSNFRRDKFLKAETEKNADRFVPFSVLFTFKKLQALTTDPEVLASALEKSTVVELNEDRTALRRLHAALSNDDAAKRTVAFSGLGVLPPSIDEVNASFNIDTVGYTRVVKAAGRFFGVVHVEFKDEATADAVLADKSITIVGRSPKKIRLSAYLALSHDDKRDFEKGIQALLKATGVPADATFQDTVKALEGLWEDDRDKKPLVNFFEDLHELNLLYSQVSAATEALAHFEAHPVEVLGTKLSFELVSDEAAIAGRPRKDSKKRKADAAGERKYVAITAIGKAVRVLDVKDLVVQALGASSVRVPFIEFQTGASLAKINCTDNTQATAVFDALSKLSPVPQLGGKTPQFHFLTVGEEPAVEVDYENGLVVKLTGVPSDVSRDVVKEKLNDILGETGVVAFIKFQLGQTEALLRVDVVAAATKLVELITAGDVTVKEQKIGAAEILTGDEEKAFWHTLHYDPPLPSSTTDQTVSPYKLRFALQTCPDTDGSIDAPAGVDGSLPAALAILQFNALLLQTMMATLQEAHGLPARTFAFDDMDTFGQPRVHAWSSPKLTTSTMAAMDDQEIFRVIRRELPANHDPILHVIVTGCCRFNATSGRAVGHVANGADGSPRVALFGGCGLHTWASSVRDVVSKFTDATKIPSTLLDDSGHRGTFGGSYATGIGALLHEMGHALGLGHAPPGTIMSRGGDDIHRLVCVFDMDGRHISDDRGGAAWHVANAVKLDHSPYLRRLSPALTLFHQHRHNRNGPTIQWRHDFLGPAGLAYMDGPQRPFRVNFRRGGCIQMDLLLDKADIVVGGGANEDDDMRFCLDESEVVMAVTVHAVAWVDGLQLHTNVRVTQVYGRANDLPPARFEAPRGMQVAALAGTLGRRHIGRLGRAHHLLLRHEHIVQLDVAKDADGVVCGVGLHSHFRALPWQGRRTNRLEFVIAPTGFEVESFHVRHDTVDVSFAPLPPRNCLDLESHRQVRQWRRSDLDEANVQVSSTLGIAAIILTQINQGYDLVEHVLPWPNENGHPFPTTWFVSYSWWRHVIGTNATPADYILEVVDVAGTTTKAECAAMYLDEPDMATDSDGNH
;
A
#
# COMPACT_ATOMS: atom_id res chain seq x y z
N MET A 1 15.72 5.33 37.90
CA MET A 1 16.14 6.73 37.63
C MET A 1 16.85 6.73 36.30
N ALA A 2 16.52 7.65 35.39
CA ALA A 2 17.31 7.88 34.18
C ALA A 2 18.63 8.55 34.55
N ASP A 3 19.66 8.39 33.71
CA ASP A 3 20.92 9.08 33.88
C ASP A 3 20.78 10.58 33.57
N LEU A 4 21.09 11.44 34.55
CA LEU A 4 21.04 12.89 34.41
C LEU A 4 21.95 13.37 33.26
N ALA A 5 23.08 12.70 32.99
CA ALA A 5 23.96 13.05 31.88
C ALA A 5 23.32 12.78 30.51
N VAL A 6 22.45 11.77 30.39
CA VAL A 6 21.70 11.46 29.16
C VAL A 6 20.58 12.48 28.94
N ILE A 7 19.88 12.88 30.01
CA ILE A 7 18.89 13.98 29.97
C ILE A 7 19.58 15.28 29.55
N GLN A 8 20.70 15.64 30.18
CA GLN A 8 21.49 16.82 29.85
C GLN A 8 21.88 16.82 28.36
N LYS A 9 22.56 15.77 27.88
CA LYS A 9 22.98 15.68 26.47
C LYS A 9 21.81 15.75 25.47
N GLN A 10 20.65 15.16 25.79
CA GLN A 10 19.48 15.22 24.90
C GLN A 10 18.90 16.64 24.80
N VAL A 11 18.91 17.42 25.89
CA VAL A 11 18.45 18.83 25.88
C VAL A 11 19.48 19.73 25.21
N GLU A 12 20.76 19.57 25.54
CA GLU A 12 21.86 20.30 24.91
C GLU A 12 21.91 20.09 23.40
N PHE A 13 21.57 18.88 22.91
CA PHE A 13 21.39 18.63 21.49
C PHE A 13 20.29 19.51 20.86
N TYR A 14 19.10 19.59 21.45
CA TYR A 14 18.00 20.40 20.89
C TYR A 14 18.36 21.88 20.75
N PHE A 15 19.04 22.40 21.77
CA PHE A 15 19.40 23.82 21.88
C PHE A 15 20.80 24.14 21.33
N SER A 16 21.54 23.15 20.84
CA SER A 16 22.77 23.33 20.09
C SER A 16 22.54 24.18 18.83
N ASP A 17 23.53 24.99 18.44
CA ASP A 17 23.48 25.79 17.20
C ASP A 17 23.20 24.91 15.97
N SER A 18 23.71 23.68 15.95
CA SER A 18 23.55 22.72 14.85
C SER A 18 22.08 22.25 14.68
N ASN A 19 21.36 21.95 15.77
CA ASN A 19 19.93 21.64 15.69
C ASN A 19 19.10 22.93 15.51
N PHE A 20 19.33 23.91 16.38
CA PHE A 20 18.52 25.13 16.49
C PHE A 20 18.58 26.02 15.23
N ARG A 21 19.65 25.99 14.43
CA ARG A 21 19.66 26.63 13.09
C ARG A 21 18.59 26.07 12.15
N ARG A 22 18.20 24.79 12.30
CA ARG A 22 17.32 24.04 11.41
C ARG A 22 15.92 23.84 11.98
N ASP A 23 15.82 23.74 13.30
CA ASP A 23 14.56 23.53 14.03
C ASP A 23 13.68 24.79 13.99
N LYS A 24 12.73 24.80 13.06
CA LYS A 24 11.76 25.91 12.92
C LYS A 24 10.85 26.07 14.13
N PHE A 25 10.58 24.98 14.86
CA PHE A 25 9.67 24.99 16.01
C PHE A 25 10.37 25.65 17.20
N LEU A 26 11.58 25.20 17.55
CA LEU A 26 12.34 25.79 18.66
C LEU A 26 12.67 27.27 18.45
N LYS A 27 12.96 27.71 17.22
CA LYS A 27 13.08 29.13 16.90
C LYS A 27 11.81 29.89 17.23
N ALA A 28 10.68 29.49 16.61
CA ALA A 28 9.40 30.14 16.81
C ALA A 28 8.98 30.16 18.29
N GLU A 29 9.28 29.11 19.05
CA GLU A 29 8.99 29.06 20.49
C GLU A 29 9.84 30.07 21.29
N THR A 30 11.15 30.19 21.00
CA THR A 30 11.98 31.24 21.63
C THR A 30 11.61 32.65 21.18
N GLU A 31 11.03 32.82 19.99
CA GLU A 31 10.65 34.13 19.43
C GLU A 31 9.34 34.67 20.04
N LYS A 32 8.51 33.82 20.66
CA LYS A 32 7.30 34.24 21.41
C LYS A 32 7.61 35.05 22.67
N ASN A 33 8.73 34.76 23.33
CA ASN A 33 9.10 35.34 24.62
C ASN A 33 10.27 36.31 24.44
N ALA A 34 10.14 37.55 24.94
CA ALA A 34 11.18 38.58 24.81
C ALA A 34 12.55 38.10 25.36
N ASP A 35 12.53 37.42 26.51
CA ASP A 35 13.70 36.84 27.17
C ASP A 35 14.16 35.50 26.58
N ARG A 36 13.49 34.98 25.55
CA ARG A 36 13.79 33.76 24.78
C ARG A 36 13.75 32.43 25.56
N PHE A 37 13.09 32.41 26.72
CA PHE A 37 12.85 31.18 27.49
C PHE A 37 11.79 30.28 26.83
N VAL A 38 12.06 28.97 26.82
CA VAL A 38 11.14 27.90 26.42
C VAL A 38 10.70 27.16 27.70
N PRO A 39 9.40 27.12 28.03
CA PRO A 39 8.88 26.38 29.19
C PRO A 39 9.15 24.87 29.11
N PHE A 40 9.42 24.23 30.24
CA PHE A 40 9.59 22.77 30.30
C PHE A 40 8.35 22.00 29.80
N SER A 41 7.15 22.56 29.97
CA SER A 41 5.90 21.99 29.43
C SER A 41 5.92 21.83 27.90
N VAL A 42 6.65 22.68 27.17
CA VAL A 42 6.87 22.51 25.72
C VAL A 42 7.89 21.39 25.47
N LEU A 43 8.96 21.33 26.24
CA LEU A 43 10.03 20.32 26.08
C LEU A 43 9.52 18.90 26.35
N PHE A 44 8.59 18.71 27.28
CA PHE A 44 7.97 17.40 27.56
C PHE A 44 7.04 16.91 26.43
N THR A 45 6.75 17.73 25.40
CA THR A 45 6.12 17.23 24.16
C THR A 45 7.10 16.47 23.25
N PHE A 46 8.42 16.63 23.46
CA PHE A 46 9.44 16.00 22.62
C PHE A 46 9.63 14.54 23.03
N LYS A 47 9.09 13.60 22.25
CA LYS A 47 9.07 12.15 22.55
C LYS A 47 10.40 11.56 23.07
N LYS A 48 11.55 12.01 22.54
CA LYS A 48 12.88 11.56 23.01
C LYS A 48 13.24 12.06 24.42
N LEU A 49 12.83 13.26 24.81
CA LEU A 49 12.99 13.75 26.18
C LEU A 49 11.93 13.12 27.10
N GLN A 50 10.68 13.03 26.64
CA GLN A 50 9.56 12.43 27.35
C GLN A 50 9.84 10.98 27.79
N ALA A 51 10.58 10.21 26.97
CA ALA A 51 11.03 8.85 27.28
C ALA A 51 12.19 8.78 28.31
N LEU A 52 12.84 9.91 28.63
CA LEU A 52 13.90 10.02 29.64
C LEU A 52 13.40 10.66 30.93
N THR A 53 12.59 11.71 30.83
CA THR A 53 11.93 12.39 31.96
C THR A 53 10.73 13.23 31.50
N THR A 54 9.70 13.29 32.35
CA THR A 54 8.62 14.29 32.33
C THR A 54 8.57 15.11 33.62
N ASP A 55 9.57 14.94 34.49
CA ASP A 55 9.69 15.54 35.82
C ASP A 55 10.49 16.87 35.74
N PRO A 56 9.88 18.01 36.14
CA PRO A 56 10.56 19.31 36.17
C PRO A 56 11.80 19.36 37.06
N GLU A 57 11.79 18.72 38.24
CA GLU A 57 12.92 18.77 39.18
C GLU A 57 14.09 17.94 38.67
N VAL A 58 13.82 16.77 38.08
CA VAL A 58 14.85 15.94 37.43
C VAL A 58 15.44 16.65 36.21
N LEU A 59 14.60 17.30 35.39
CA LEU A 59 15.07 18.10 34.24
C LEU A 59 15.90 19.31 34.70
N ALA A 60 15.43 20.06 35.70
CA ALA A 60 16.18 21.18 36.27
C ALA A 60 17.50 20.74 36.93
N SER A 61 17.55 19.53 37.52
CA SER A 61 18.76 18.97 38.15
C SER A 61 19.79 18.52 37.11
N ALA A 62 19.35 17.93 36.00
CA ALA A 62 20.23 17.55 34.89
C ALA A 62 20.89 18.77 34.22
N LEU A 63 20.25 19.94 34.25
CA LEU A 63 20.68 21.14 33.54
C LEU A 63 21.52 22.13 34.36
N GLU A 64 21.72 21.92 35.67
CA GLU A 64 22.49 22.83 36.55
C GLU A 64 23.92 23.11 36.06
N LYS A 65 24.49 22.20 35.28
CA LYS A 65 25.88 22.23 34.80
C LYS A 65 25.96 22.26 33.27
N SER A 66 24.87 22.67 32.61
CA SER A 66 24.88 22.84 31.17
C SER A 66 25.75 24.02 30.74
N THR A 67 26.41 23.87 29.59
CA THR A 67 27.17 24.94 28.94
C THR A 67 26.46 25.48 27.69
N VAL A 68 25.28 24.93 27.35
CA VAL A 68 24.49 25.31 26.16
C VAL A 68 23.22 26.07 26.54
N VAL A 69 22.64 25.74 27.69
CA VAL A 69 21.38 26.35 28.17
C VAL A 69 21.51 26.85 29.61
N GLU A 70 20.74 27.91 29.92
CA GLU A 70 20.53 28.40 31.29
C GLU A 70 19.04 28.33 31.67
N LEU A 71 18.77 28.14 32.95
CA LEU A 71 17.41 28.12 33.52
C LEU A 71 16.95 29.54 33.89
N ASN A 72 15.65 29.78 33.94
CA ASN A 72 15.10 30.96 34.62
C ASN A 72 15.23 30.84 36.15
N GLU A 73 14.99 31.94 36.86
CA GLU A 73 15.09 31.99 38.34
C GLU A 73 14.18 30.94 39.02
N ASP A 74 12.97 30.71 38.49
CA ASP A 74 12.03 29.70 38.99
C ASP A 74 12.37 28.25 38.59
N ARG A 75 13.38 28.03 37.74
CA ARG A 75 13.79 26.73 37.19
C ARG A 75 12.69 25.95 36.44
N THR A 76 11.71 26.66 35.86
CA THR A 76 10.56 26.13 35.11
C THR A 76 10.68 26.24 33.59
N ALA A 77 11.68 26.98 33.10
CA ALA A 77 11.97 27.22 31.70
C ALA A 77 13.48 27.32 31.47
N LEU A 78 13.93 27.15 30.22
CA LEU A 78 15.33 27.31 29.83
C LEU A 78 15.48 28.13 28.55
N ARG A 79 16.66 28.73 28.34
CA ARG A 79 17.04 29.36 27.05
C ARG A 79 18.46 29.01 26.67
N ARG A 80 18.82 29.27 25.40
CA ARG A 80 20.21 29.16 24.92
C ARG A 80 21.07 30.21 25.61
N LEU A 81 22.17 29.77 26.25
CA LEU A 81 23.18 30.63 26.88
C LEU A 81 23.79 31.63 25.88
N HIS A 82 23.82 31.25 24.59
CA HIS A 82 24.33 32.08 23.50
C HIS A 82 23.19 32.42 22.53
N ALA A 83 22.41 33.46 22.87
CA ALA A 83 21.20 33.84 22.13
C ALA A 83 21.43 34.25 20.66
N ALA A 84 22.66 34.64 20.29
CA ALA A 84 23.07 34.82 18.90
C ALA A 84 23.53 33.48 18.31
N LEU A 85 22.99 33.09 17.16
CA LEU A 85 23.56 32.03 16.34
C LEU A 85 24.79 32.58 15.60
N SER A 86 25.90 31.86 15.62
CA SER A 86 27.02 32.19 14.74
C SER A 86 26.62 32.02 13.27
N ASN A 87 27.21 32.85 12.39
CA ASN A 87 27.04 32.78 10.92
C ASN A 87 27.06 31.32 10.44
N ASP A 88 26.22 30.97 9.46
CA ASP A 88 26.02 29.56 9.08
C ASP A 88 27.28 28.93 8.47
N ASP A 89 28.06 28.33 9.35
CA ASP A 89 29.27 27.58 9.11
C ASP A 89 28.99 26.07 9.02
N ALA A 90 27.73 25.64 9.08
CA ALA A 90 27.40 24.21 9.10
C ALA A 90 27.96 23.49 7.88
N ALA A 91 27.95 24.13 6.70
CA ALA A 91 28.56 23.58 5.48
C ALA A 91 30.09 23.39 5.59
N LYS A 92 30.79 24.12 6.48
CA LYS A 92 32.21 23.93 6.76
C LYS A 92 32.43 22.86 7.84
N ARG A 93 31.63 22.88 8.90
CA ARG A 93 31.70 21.90 10.00
C ARG A 93 31.14 20.52 9.65
N THR A 94 30.45 20.38 8.52
CA THR A 94 29.87 19.12 8.03
C THR A 94 30.75 18.43 7.00
N VAL A 95 30.86 17.11 7.12
CA VAL A 95 31.45 16.22 6.12
C VAL A 95 30.34 15.37 5.51
N ALA A 96 30.29 15.29 4.18
CA ALA A 96 29.49 14.33 3.45
C ALA A 96 30.30 13.04 3.25
N PHE A 97 29.69 11.89 3.55
CA PHE A 97 30.27 10.55 3.44
C PHE A 97 29.47 9.72 2.44
N SER A 98 30.13 8.96 1.57
CA SER A 98 29.51 8.13 0.54
C SER A 98 30.19 6.76 0.37
N GLY A 99 29.54 5.87 -0.38
CA GLY A 99 30.03 4.48 -0.59
C GLY A 99 29.48 3.47 0.43
N LEU A 100 28.46 3.85 1.19
CA LEU A 100 27.88 3.07 2.31
C LEU A 100 26.97 1.90 1.86
N GLY A 101 26.88 1.60 0.57
CA GLY A 101 25.98 0.60 0.00
C GLY A 101 24.59 1.14 -0.31
N VAL A 102 23.64 0.23 -0.57
CA VAL A 102 22.29 0.54 -1.06
C VAL A 102 21.22 0.63 0.04
N LEU A 103 21.49 0.10 1.24
CA LEU A 103 20.58 0.14 2.39
C LEU A 103 20.88 1.37 3.25
N PRO A 104 19.86 2.12 3.73
CA PRO A 104 20.08 3.26 4.62
C PRO A 104 20.50 2.78 6.02
N PRO A 105 21.67 3.17 6.54
CA PRO A 105 21.99 2.98 7.95
C PRO A 105 21.09 3.86 8.82
N SER A 106 20.92 3.48 10.09
CA SER A 106 20.36 4.34 11.12
C SER A 106 21.31 5.48 11.49
N ILE A 107 20.80 6.49 12.20
CA ILE A 107 21.62 7.59 12.73
C ILE A 107 22.63 7.06 13.76
N ASP A 108 22.24 6.07 14.55
CA ASP A 108 23.05 5.59 15.67
C ASP A 108 24.20 4.68 15.19
N GLU A 109 23.99 3.87 14.14
CA GLU A 109 25.07 3.13 13.45
C GLU A 109 26.10 4.06 12.79
N VAL A 110 25.66 5.20 12.23
CA VAL A 110 26.58 6.22 11.70
C VAL A 110 27.33 6.90 12.84
N ASN A 111 26.65 7.29 13.92
CA ASN A 111 27.25 7.97 15.06
C ASN A 111 28.26 7.09 15.82
N ALA A 112 28.04 5.78 15.90
CA ALA A 112 28.96 4.82 16.49
C ALA A 112 30.33 4.74 15.80
N SER A 113 30.45 5.33 14.61
CA SER A 113 31.70 5.44 13.83
C SER A 113 32.59 6.62 14.26
N PHE A 114 32.13 7.44 15.20
CA PHE A 114 32.77 8.67 15.64
C PHE A 114 32.75 8.80 17.17
N ASN A 115 33.54 9.72 17.74
CA ASN A 115 33.34 10.12 19.13
C ASN A 115 32.03 10.91 19.23
N ILE A 116 31.07 10.41 20.00
CA ILE A 116 29.75 11.04 20.16
C ILE A 116 29.82 12.49 20.64
N ASP A 117 30.83 12.83 21.46
CA ASP A 117 31.03 14.19 21.99
C ASP A 117 31.68 15.15 20.97
N THR A 118 31.91 14.70 19.74
CA THR A 118 32.36 15.55 18.62
C THR A 118 31.33 15.71 17.50
N VAL A 119 30.26 14.89 17.50
CA VAL A 119 29.18 14.93 16.50
C VAL A 119 28.06 15.86 16.96
N GLY A 120 27.78 16.92 16.19
CA GLY A 120 26.70 17.86 16.45
C GLY A 120 25.37 17.50 15.78
N TYR A 121 25.39 16.90 14.58
CA TYR A 121 24.17 16.49 13.87
C TYR A 121 24.45 15.49 12.73
N THR A 122 23.60 14.47 12.56
CA THR A 122 23.75 13.45 11.51
C THR A 122 22.48 13.34 10.66
N ARG A 123 22.64 13.32 9.34
CA ARG A 123 21.56 13.24 8.35
C ARG A 123 21.79 12.12 7.35
N VAL A 124 20.90 11.14 7.34
CA VAL A 124 20.81 10.12 6.28
C VAL A 124 20.12 10.74 5.06
N VAL A 125 20.77 10.76 3.89
CA VAL A 125 20.24 11.46 2.70
C VAL A 125 19.27 10.55 1.95
N LYS A 126 17.97 10.89 2.03
CA LYS A 126 16.88 10.22 1.32
C LYS A 126 16.10 11.22 0.45
N ALA A 127 15.62 10.77 -0.72
CA ALA A 127 14.70 11.51 -1.58
C ALA A 127 13.67 10.57 -2.21
N ALA A 128 12.39 10.98 -2.27
CA ALA A 128 11.26 10.12 -2.65
C ALA A 128 11.28 8.74 -1.95
N GLY A 129 11.59 8.73 -0.64
CA GLY A 129 11.73 7.52 0.18
C GLY A 129 13.04 6.74 0.01
N ARG A 130 13.73 6.87 -1.13
CA ARG A 130 14.94 6.10 -1.48
C ARG A 130 16.21 6.68 -0.85
N PHE A 131 17.15 5.80 -0.51
CA PHE A 131 18.48 6.16 -0.03
C PHE A 131 19.49 6.25 -1.19
N PHE A 132 20.48 7.15 -1.06
CA PHE A 132 21.42 7.49 -2.13
C PHE A 132 22.88 7.11 -1.81
N GLY A 133 23.11 6.26 -0.81
CA GLY A 133 24.48 5.86 -0.41
C GLY A 133 25.26 6.92 0.38
N VAL A 134 24.61 8.04 0.73
CA VAL A 134 25.23 9.24 1.33
C VAL A 134 24.63 9.60 2.69
N VAL A 135 25.50 9.96 3.64
CA VAL A 135 25.15 10.59 4.92
C VAL A 135 25.96 11.86 5.13
N HIS A 136 25.41 12.85 5.82
CA HIS A 136 26.13 14.06 6.24
C HIS A 136 26.29 14.03 7.77
N VAL A 137 27.50 14.27 8.28
CA VAL A 137 27.79 14.38 9.72
C VAL A 137 28.43 15.74 9.99
N GLU A 138 27.75 16.54 10.81
CA GLU A 138 28.22 17.83 11.30
C GLU A 138 28.99 17.65 12.60
N PHE A 139 30.20 18.18 12.66
CA PHE A 139 31.06 18.14 13.83
C PHE A 139 31.02 19.45 14.61
N LYS A 140 31.48 19.41 15.86
CA LYS A 140 31.46 20.56 16.79
C LYS A 140 32.16 21.82 16.24
N ASP A 141 33.26 21.67 15.51
CA ASP A 141 34.10 22.76 14.99
C ASP A 141 34.77 22.39 13.65
N GLU A 142 35.25 23.39 12.90
CA GLU A 142 35.84 23.16 11.56
C GLU A 142 37.14 22.33 11.66
N ALA A 143 37.96 22.53 12.70
CA ALA A 143 39.21 21.79 12.91
C ALA A 143 38.97 20.29 13.16
N THR A 144 37.88 19.94 13.86
CA THR A 144 37.44 18.55 14.04
C THR A 144 36.98 17.95 12.71
N ALA A 145 36.26 18.73 11.88
CA ALA A 145 35.92 18.29 10.53
C ALA A 145 37.17 18.12 9.64
N ASP A 146 38.21 18.96 9.79
CA ASP A 146 39.50 18.78 9.09
C ASP A 146 40.24 17.52 9.57
N ALA A 147 40.27 17.25 10.88
CA ALA A 147 40.84 16.02 11.43
C ALA A 147 40.11 14.77 10.90
N VAL A 148 38.77 14.81 10.87
CA VAL A 148 37.92 13.77 10.29
C VAL A 148 38.13 13.63 8.78
N LEU A 149 38.43 14.71 8.05
CA LEU A 149 38.80 14.65 6.63
C LEU A 149 40.21 14.07 6.42
N ALA A 150 41.14 14.31 7.33
CA ALA A 150 42.49 13.73 7.28
C ALA A 150 42.54 12.23 7.65
N ASP A 151 41.69 11.77 8.58
CA ASP A 151 41.78 10.41 9.15
C ASP A 151 41.32 9.30 8.18
N LYS A 152 42.28 8.57 7.61
CA LYS A 152 42.03 7.48 6.66
C LYS A 152 41.54 6.17 7.31
N SER A 153 41.39 6.11 8.63
CA SER A 153 40.98 4.89 9.35
C SER A 153 39.48 4.78 9.64
N ILE A 154 38.71 5.86 9.41
CA ILE A 154 37.26 5.91 9.66
C ILE A 154 36.54 4.83 8.84
N THR A 155 35.70 4.03 9.51
CA THR A 155 34.78 3.09 8.87
C THR A 155 33.37 3.33 9.38
N ILE A 156 32.38 3.31 8.48
CA ILE A 156 30.96 3.48 8.79
C ILE A 156 30.25 2.19 8.36
N VAL A 157 29.57 1.53 9.31
CA VAL A 157 28.92 0.21 9.12
C VAL A 157 29.86 -0.78 8.40
N GLY A 158 31.11 -0.88 8.89
CA GLY A 158 32.15 -1.78 8.36
C GLY A 158 32.78 -1.37 7.03
N ARG A 159 32.39 -0.24 6.42
CA ARG A 159 32.90 0.22 5.11
C ARG A 159 33.76 1.47 5.26
N SER A 160 34.85 1.58 4.50
CA SER A 160 35.65 2.81 4.40
C SER A 160 34.93 3.82 3.49
N PRO A 161 34.46 4.98 4.00
CA PRO A 161 33.65 5.90 3.21
C PRO A 161 34.49 6.94 2.45
N LYS A 162 34.09 7.25 1.23
CA LYS A 162 34.61 8.46 0.55
C LYS A 162 34.02 9.69 1.24
N LYS A 163 34.82 10.75 1.42
CA LYS A 163 34.45 11.90 2.26
C LYS A 163 34.93 13.23 1.71
N ILE A 164 34.08 14.26 1.76
CA ILE A 164 34.44 15.66 1.47
C ILE A 164 33.66 16.64 2.36
N ARG A 165 34.20 17.85 2.58
CA ARG A 165 33.51 18.93 3.29
C ARG A 165 32.21 19.32 2.56
N LEU A 166 31.12 19.55 3.30
CA LEU A 166 29.80 19.79 2.71
C LEU A 166 29.76 21.05 1.82
N SER A 167 30.52 22.10 2.15
CA SER A 167 30.66 23.28 1.29
C SER A 167 31.26 22.93 -0.09
N ALA A 168 32.25 22.03 -0.14
CA ALA A 168 32.80 21.51 -1.38
C ALA A 168 31.79 20.62 -2.11
N TYR A 169 31.10 19.71 -1.40
CA TYR A 169 30.02 18.89 -1.99
C TYR A 169 28.92 19.77 -2.61
N LEU A 170 28.49 20.84 -1.94
CA LEU A 170 27.46 21.74 -2.45
C LEU A 170 27.93 22.53 -3.69
N ALA A 171 29.22 22.84 -3.80
CA ALA A 171 29.83 23.49 -4.97
C ALA A 171 30.02 22.56 -6.19
N LEU A 172 29.97 21.23 -6.01
CA LEU A 172 30.08 20.27 -7.13
C LEU A 172 28.95 20.43 -8.17
N SER A 173 29.24 20.07 -9.43
CA SER A 173 28.20 19.98 -10.46
C SER A 173 27.17 18.88 -10.14
N HIS A 174 26.03 18.86 -10.83
CA HIS A 174 25.02 17.80 -10.68
C HIS A 174 25.59 16.41 -11.00
N ASP A 175 26.47 16.30 -11.99
CA ASP A 175 27.06 15.03 -12.40
C ASP A 175 28.23 14.61 -11.49
N ASP A 176 28.98 15.56 -10.92
CA ASP A 176 29.98 15.28 -9.89
C ASP A 176 29.35 14.86 -8.55
N LYS A 177 28.21 15.45 -8.16
CA LYS A 177 27.40 14.99 -7.01
C LYS A 177 26.96 13.55 -7.21
N ARG A 178 26.39 13.23 -8.37
CA ARG A 178 25.96 11.87 -8.72
C ARG A 178 27.12 10.88 -8.90
N ASP A 179 28.36 11.35 -9.09
CA ASP A 179 29.55 10.48 -9.09
C ASP A 179 30.13 10.30 -7.68
N PHE A 180 30.10 11.34 -6.85
CA PHE A 180 30.42 11.27 -5.43
C PHE A 180 29.46 10.34 -4.67
N GLU A 181 28.15 10.40 -4.96
CA GLU A 181 27.11 9.54 -4.35
C GLU A 181 27.42 8.03 -4.49
N LYS A 182 28.02 7.60 -5.60
CA LYS A 182 28.46 6.22 -5.83
C LYS A 182 29.62 5.78 -4.93
N GLY A 183 30.32 6.73 -4.29
CA GLY A 183 31.44 6.46 -3.38
C GLY A 183 32.65 5.78 -4.00
N ILE A 184 32.92 6.01 -5.29
CA ILE A 184 33.98 5.32 -6.03
C ILE A 184 35.36 5.69 -5.47
N GLN A 185 36.09 4.67 -5.02
CA GLN A 185 37.42 4.78 -4.38
C GLN A 185 38.47 3.86 -5.01
N ALA A 186 38.06 2.89 -5.84
CA ALA A 186 38.98 2.10 -6.66
C ALA A 186 38.38 1.82 -8.05
N LEU A 187 39.27 1.67 -9.02
CA LEU A 187 38.98 1.30 -10.40
C LEU A 187 39.91 0.15 -10.78
N LEU A 188 39.36 -0.96 -11.27
CA LEU A 188 40.11 -1.90 -12.09
C LEU A 188 39.90 -1.52 -13.56
N LYS A 189 40.96 -1.03 -14.20
CA LYS A 189 40.96 -0.64 -15.62
C LYS A 189 41.54 -1.77 -16.46
N ALA A 190 40.75 -2.30 -17.38
CA ALA A 190 41.22 -3.19 -18.43
C ALA A 190 41.47 -2.41 -19.73
N THR A 191 42.65 -2.62 -20.30
CA THR A 191 43.09 -2.09 -21.59
C THR A 191 43.28 -3.25 -22.58
N GLY A 192 43.19 -2.96 -23.89
CA GLY A 192 43.25 -4.00 -24.91
C GLY A 192 42.00 -4.87 -25.00
N VAL A 193 40.82 -4.31 -24.66
CA VAL A 193 39.55 -4.99 -24.95
C VAL A 193 39.38 -5.06 -26.48
N PRO A 194 38.86 -6.16 -27.06
CA PRO A 194 38.65 -6.24 -28.51
C PRO A 194 37.72 -5.14 -29.04
N ALA A 195 38.02 -4.65 -30.25
CA ALA A 195 37.28 -3.54 -30.87
C ALA A 195 35.84 -3.90 -31.26
N ASP A 196 35.54 -5.19 -31.35
CA ASP A 196 34.26 -5.82 -31.64
C ASP A 196 33.53 -6.34 -30.38
N ALA A 197 34.14 -6.26 -29.20
CA ALA A 197 33.52 -6.70 -27.96
C ALA A 197 32.34 -5.80 -27.55
N THR A 198 31.23 -6.40 -27.13
CA THR A 198 30.08 -5.64 -26.61
C THR A 198 30.08 -5.50 -25.08
N PHE A 199 29.19 -4.66 -24.56
CA PHE A 199 28.88 -4.63 -23.13
C PHE A 199 28.38 -5.98 -22.59
N GLN A 200 27.73 -6.81 -23.42
CA GLN A 200 27.25 -8.12 -22.99
C GLN A 200 28.40 -9.13 -22.90
N ASP A 201 29.35 -9.14 -23.85
CA ASP A 201 30.52 -10.03 -23.79
C ASP A 201 31.41 -9.72 -22.59
N THR A 202 31.64 -8.42 -22.35
CA THR A 202 32.43 -7.94 -21.20
C THR A 202 31.74 -8.22 -19.86
N VAL A 203 30.42 -8.08 -19.74
CA VAL A 203 29.70 -8.47 -18.50
C VAL A 203 29.65 -9.98 -18.32
N LYS A 204 29.45 -10.76 -19.39
CA LYS A 204 29.39 -12.23 -19.35
C LYS A 204 30.71 -12.85 -18.91
N ALA A 205 31.84 -12.31 -19.35
CA ALA A 205 33.17 -12.71 -18.90
C ALA A 205 33.44 -12.38 -17.41
N LEU A 206 32.55 -11.62 -16.75
CA LEU A 206 32.63 -11.21 -15.36
C LEU A 206 31.51 -11.82 -14.47
N GLU A 207 30.69 -12.74 -14.96
CA GLU A 207 29.50 -13.21 -14.19
C GLU A 207 29.86 -13.86 -12.84
N GLY A 208 30.91 -14.68 -12.79
CA GLY A 208 31.24 -15.56 -11.65
C GLY A 208 32.03 -14.96 -10.47
N LEU A 209 32.22 -13.64 -10.41
CA LEU A 209 33.13 -12.99 -9.45
C LEU A 209 32.48 -12.61 -8.10
N TRP A 210 31.17 -12.43 -8.13
CA TRP A 210 30.35 -11.79 -7.08
C TRP A 210 28.95 -12.42 -7.04
N GLU A 211 28.86 -13.71 -7.35
CA GLU A 211 27.61 -14.48 -7.20
C GLU A 211 27.28 -14.71 -5.72
N ASP A 212 28.31 -14.99 -4.90
CA ASP A 212 28.18 -15.27 -3.46
C ASP A 212 28.06 -14.01 -2.58
N ASP A 213 28.51 -12.84 -3.05
CA ASP A 213 28.52 -11.59 -2.29
C ASP A 213 28.18 -10.37 -3.17
N ARG A 214 26.97 -9.82 -2.97
CA ARG A 214 26.48 -8.65 -3.72
C ARG A 214 27.19 -7.34 -3.34
N ASP A 215 27.79 -7.22 -2.17
CA ASP A 215 28.46 -5.99 -1.73
C ASP A 215 29.86 -5.81 -2.36
N LYS A 216 30.42 -6.89 -2.93
CA LYS A 216 31.66 -6.86 -3.71
C LYS A 216 31.46 -6.53 -5.19
N LYS A 217 30.21 -6.40 -5.67
CA LYS A 217 29.91 -6.18 -7.08
C LYS A 217 30.22 -4.73 -7.54
N PRO A 218 31.07 -4.52 -8.57
CA PRO A 218 31.39 -3.19 -9.09
C PRO A 218 30.28 -2.64 -9.99
N LEU A 219 30.32 -1.31 -10.19
CA LEU A 219 29.66 -0.67 -11.31
C LEU A 219 30.51 -0.85 -12.57
N VAL A 220 29.99 -1.60 -13.54
CA VAL A 220 30.68 -1.91 -14.82
C VAL A 220 30.46 -0.77 -15.84
N ASN A 221 31.54 -0.08 -16.20
CA ASN A 221 31.56 0.95 -17.24
C ASN A 221 32.41 0.47 -18.44
N PHE A 222 31.78 -0.05 -19.49
CA PHE A 222 32.44 -0.36 -20.76
C PHE A 222 32.33 0.82 -21.74
N PHE A 223 33.43 1.23 -22.38
CA PHE A 223 33.49 2.31 -23.35
C PHE A 223 33.85 1.75 -24.73
N GLU A 224 32.83 1.55 -25.55
CA GLU A 224 32.95 0.97 -26.91
C GLU A 224 33.95 1.77 -27.78
N ASP A 225 33.79 3.10 -27.87
CA ASP A 225 34.67 3.98 -28.68
C ASP A 225 36.13 4.07 -28.18
N LEU A 226 36.41 3.65 -26.94
CA LEU A 226 37.75 3.70 -26.32
C LEU A 226 38.37 2.31 -26.15
N HIS A 227 37.61 1.25 -26.45
CA HIS A 227 37.97 -0.15 -26.19
C HIS A 227 38.47 -0.37 -24.73
N GLU A 228 37.79 0.28 -23.78
CA GLU A 228 38.20 0.38 -22.38
C GLU A 228 37.09 -0.13 -21.44
N LEU A 229 37.45 -1.04 -20.53
CA LEU A 229 36.53 -1.62 -19.55
C LEU A 229 36.95 -1.20 -18.12
N ASN A 230 36.08 -0.46 -17.45
CA ASN A 230 36.34 0.13 -16.14
C ASN A 230 35.39 -0.46 -15.08
N LEU A 231 35.93 -1.22 -14.13
CA LEU A 231 35.17 -1.80 -13.01
C LEU A 231 35.34 -0.92 -11.77
N LEU A 232 34.26 -0.25 -11.37
CA LEU A 232 34.28 0.81 -10.36
C LEU A 232 33.79 0.28 -9.02
N TYR A 233 34.65 0.31 -8.01
CA TYR A 233 34.38 -0.19 -6.66
C TYR A 233 34.27 0.96 -5.66
N SER A 234 33.36 0.81 -4.69
CA SER A 234 33.25 1.72 -3.55
C SER A 234 34.25 1.41 -2.44
N GLN A 235 34.87 0.23 -2.44
CA GLN A 235 35.88 -0.21 -1.45
C GLN A 235 37.16 -0.67 -2.17
N VAL A 236 38.33 -0.24 -1.67
CA VAL A 236 39.63 -0.63 -2.25
C VAL A 236 39.93 -2.12 -2.01
N SER A 237 39.52 -2.67 -0.86
CA SER A 237 39.65 -4.10 -0.55
C SER A 237 38.95 -4.98 -1.59
N ALA A 238 37.70 -4.70 -1.91
CA ALA A 238 36.93 -5.45 -2.92
C ALA A 238 37.59 -5.39 -4.31
N ALA A 239 38.17 -4.25 -4.70
CA ALA A 239 38.94 -4.14 -5.94
C ALA A 239 40.24 -4.96 -5.91
N THR A 240 40.95 -4.99 -4.77
CA THR A 240 42.18 -5.79 -4.61
C THR A 240 41.87 -7.30 -4.62
N GLU A 241 40.80 -7.72 -3.95
CA GLU A 241 40.32 -9.12 -3.98
C GLU A 241 39.91 -9.54 -5.40
N ALA A 242 39.20 -8.67 -6.12
CA ALA A 242 38.83 -8.92 -7.52
C ALA A 242 40.04 -8.97 -8.46
N LEU A 243 41.06 -8.12 -8.27
CA LEU A 243 42.31 -8.20 -9.05
C LEU A 243 43.04 -9.52 -8.79
N ALA A 244 43.22 -9.92 -7.53
CA ALA A 244 43.83 -11.20 -7.18
C ALA A 244 43.03 -12.39 -7.75
N HIS A 245 41.70 -12.28 -7.80
CA HIS A 245 40.85 -13.26 -8.49
C HIS A 245 41.12 -13.28 -9.99
N PHE A 246 41.28 -12.13 -10.67
CA PHE A 246 41.60 -12.05 -12.10
C PHE A 246 42.99 -12.58 -12.46
N GLU A 247 43.98 -12.39 -11.59
CA GLU A 247 45.32 -12.97 -11.77
C GLU A 247 45.28 -14.50 -11.67
N ALA A 248 44.44 -15.06 -10.79
CA ALA A 248 44.21 -16.50 -10.67
C ALA A 248 43.28 -17.06 -11.76
N HIS A 249 42.32 -16.26 -12.25
CA HIS A 249 41.30 -16.63 -13.23
C HIS A 249 41.24 -15.57 -14.35
N PRO A 250 42.13 -15.65 -15.36
CA PRO A 250 42.23 -14.63 -16.40
C PRO A 250 40.92 -14.44 -17.18
N VAL A 251 40.44 -13.20 -17.24
CA VAL A 251 39.24 -12.83 -17.98
C VAL A 251 39.53 -12.81 -19.47
N GLU A 252 38.83 -13.65 -20.23
CA GLU A 252 38.89 -13.68 -21.70
C GLU A 252 37.61 -13.08 -22.29
N VAL A 253 37.77 -12.08 -23.16
CA VAL A 253 36.69 -11.49 -23.97
C VAL A 253 37.04 -11.71 -25.43
N LEU A 254 36.16 -12.39 -26.17
CA LEU A 254 36.36 -12.80 -27.57
C LEU A 254 37.76 -13.44 -27.84
N GLY A 255 38.24 -14.26 -26.90
CA GLY A 255 39.55 -14.95 -26.97
C GLY A 255 40.76 -14.07 -26.65
N THR A 256 40.57 -12.79 -26.34
CA THR A 256 41.64 -11.90 -25.85
C THR A 256 41.63 -11.85 -24.34
N LYS A 257 42.79 -12.14 -23.72
CA LYS A 257 43.00 -12.01 -22.28
C LYS A 257 43.10 -10.54 -21.87
N LEU A 258 42.24 -10.10 -20.97
CA LEU A 258 42.29 -8.74 -20.42
C LEU A 258 43.26 -8.68 -19.25
N SER A 259 44.16 -7.70 -19.26
CA SER A 259 44.97 -7.32 -18.09
C SER A 259 44.30 -6.15 -17.36
N PHE A 260 44.10 -6.29 -16.04
CA PHE A 260 43.52 -5.24 -15.20
C PHE A 260 44.61 -4.50 -14.41
N GLU A 261 44.56 -3.18 -14.40
CA GLU A 261 45.37 -2.31 -13.56
C GLU A 261 44.50 -1.77 -12.41
N LEU A 262 44.97 -1.91 -11.15
CA LEU A 262 44.31 -1.31 -9.99
C LEU A 262 44.71 0.16 -9.84
N VAL A 263 43.80 1.04 -10.23
CA VAL A 263 43.88 2.48 -10.03
C VAL A 263 43.15 2.84 -8.74
N SER A 264 43.91 3.18 -7.69
CA SER A 264 43.42 3.65 -6.39
C SER A 264 43.79 5.11 -6.08
N ASP A 265 44.49 5.79 -6.99
CA ASP A 265 44.79 7.22 -6.89
C ASP A 265 43.54 8.08 -7.18
N GLU A 266 43.27 9.07 -6.33
CA GLU A 266 42.06 9.88 -6.44
C GLU A 266 42.04 10.80 -7.67
N ALA A 267 43.19 11.29 -8.13
CA ALA A 267 43.25 12.16 -9.31
C ALA A 267 43.05 11.36 -10.60
N ALA A 268 43.65 10.17 -10.69
CA ALA A 268 43.42 9.23 -11.78
C ALA A 268 41.95 8.75 -11.83
N ILE A 269 41.33 8.45 -10.68
CA ILE A 269 39.90 8.13 -10.59
C ILE A 269 39.02 9.34 -10.96
N ALA A 270 39.40 10.57 -10.60
CA ALA A 270 38.63 11.76 -10.95
C ALA A 270 38.63 12.04 -12.46
N GLY A 271 39.79 11.85 -13.12
CA GLY A 271 40.01 12.07 -14.55
C GLY A 271 39.60 10.92 -15.49
N ARG A 272 39.11 9.79 -14.94
CA ARG A 272 38.67 8.63 -15.74
C ARG A 272 37.52 8.96 -16.71
N PRO A 273 37.38 8.22 -17.83
CA PRO A 273 36.22 8.37 -18.72
C PRO A 273 34.88 8.18 -18.00
N ARG A 274 33.89 9.01 -18.36
CA ARG A 274 32.53 8.99 -17.79
C ARG A 274 31.50 8.87 -18.92
N LYS A 275 30.44 8.09 -18.72
CA LYS A 275 29.31 8.04 -19.67
C LYS A 275 28.41 9.25 -19.44
N ASP A 276 28.12 10.00 -20.50
CA ASP A 276 27.14 11.09 -20.48
C ASP A 276 25.78 10.60 -19.97
N SER A 277 25.12 11.40 -19.15
CA SER A 277 23.79 11.05 -18.65
C SER A 277 22.77 11.16 -19.79
N LYS A 278 21.92 10.13 -19.98
CA LYS A 278 20.84 10.12 -20.98
C LYS A 278 19.69 11.11 -20.69
N LYS A 279 19.88 12.11 -19.80
CA LYS A 279 19.02 13.30 -19.79
C LYS A 279 19.23 14.04 -21.11
N ARG A 280 18.18 14.68 -21.62
CA ARG A 280 18.23 15.47 -22.86
C ARG A 280 19.43 16.41 -22.81
N LYS A 281 20.13 16.59 -23.95
CA LYS A 281 21.05 17.72 -24.10
C LYS A 281 20.30 18.99 -23.67
N ALA A 282 20.95 19.85 -22.90
CA ALA A 282 20.47 21.23 -22.83
C ALA A 282 20.63 21.80 -24.24
N ASP A 283 19.51 22.09 -24.91
CA ASP A 283 19.53 22.58 -26.28
C ASP A 283 20.35 23.87 -26.35
N ALA A 284 21.26 23.94 -27.32
CA ALA A 284 22.34 24.92 -27.29
C ALA A 284 21.79 26.36 -27.40
N ALA A 285 22.12 27.18 -26.40
CA ALA A 285 21.93 28.63 -26.40
C ALA A 285 20.48 29.16 -26.58
N GLY A 286 19.46 28.38 -26.19
CA GLY A 286 18.05 28.80 -26.26
C GLY A 286 17.37 28.94 -24.89
N GLU A 287 16.68 30.06 -24.67
CA GLU A 287 15.69 30.19 -23.59
C GLU A 287 14.53 29.20 -23.81
N ARG A 288 14.21 28.36 -22.83
CA ARG A 288 13.11 27.39 -22.95
C ARG A 288 11.76 28.11 -22.85
N LYS A 289 10.89 27.91 -23.85
CA LYS A 289 9.55 28.51 -23.92
C LYS A 289 8.44 27.49 -23.60
N TYR A 290 7.28 27.99 -23.19
CA TYR A 290 6.04 27.23 -22.96
C TYR A 290 4.82 28.06 -23.40
N VAL A 291 3.64 27.43 -23.45
CA VAL A 291 2.38 28.12 -23.79
C VAL A 291 1.51 28.23 -22.55
N ALA A 292 0.95 29.41 -22.29
CA ALA A 292 -0.03 29.63 -21.24
C ALA A 292 -1.37 30.07 -21.83
N ILE A 293 -2.47 29.71 -21.16
CA ILE A 293 -3.83 30.17 -21.47
C ILE A 293 -4.36 30.92 -20.26
N THR A 294 -4.70 32.21 -20.40
CA THR A 294 -5.42 33.00 -19.38
C THR A 294 -6.82 33.38 -19.87
N ALA A 295 -7.54 34.21 -19.10
CA ALA A 295 -8.94 34.58 -19.34
C ALA A 295 -9.86 33.34 -19.40
N ILE A 296 -9.62 32.37 -18.51
CA ILE A 296 -10.46 31.19 -18.29
C ILE A 296 -11.54 31.56 -17.26
N GLY A 297 -12.81 31.25 -17.55
CA GLY A 297 -13.95 31.55 -16.68
C GLY A 297 -14.19 30.52 -15.56
N LYS A 298 -15.13 30.83 -14.66
CA LYS A 298 -15.55 29.95 -13.55
C LYS A 298 -16.12 28.62 -14.11
N ALA A 299 -16.00 27.54 -13.31
CA ALA A 299 -16.48 26.18 -13.60
C ALA A 299 -15.83 25.43 -14.80
N VAL A 300 -14.74 25.93 -15.39
CA VAL A 300 -13.97 25.22 -16.43
C VAL A 300 -13.16 24.05 -15.85
N ARG A 301 -13.14 22.91 -16.56
CA ARG A 301 -12.43 21.67 -16.20
C ARG A 301 -11.24 21.46 -17.13
N VAL A 302 -10.28 20.62 -16.71
CA VAL A 302 -9.10 20.26 -17.52
C VAL A 302 -9.45 19.61 -18.87
N LEU A 303 -10.59 18.93 -18.98
CA LEU A 303 -11.07 18.40 -20.26
C LEU A 303 -11.44 19.51 -21.24
N ASP A 304 -12.12 20.57 -20.78
CA ASP A 304 -12.56 21.67 -21.65
C ASP A 304 -11.36 22.45 -22.21
N VAL A 305 -10.30 22.62 -21.39
CA VAL A 305 -9.01 23.18 -21.82
C VAL A 305 -8.28 22.25 -22.79
N LYS A 306 -8.32 20.92 -22.55
CA LYS A 306 -7.71 19.93 -23.43
C LYS A 306 -8.40 19.87 -24.79
N ASP A 307 -9.73 19.94 -24.83
CA ASP A 307 -10.51 19.89 -26.06
C ASP A 307 -10.27 21.14 -26.92
N LEU A 308 -10.07 22.31 -26.31
CA LEU A 308 -9.57 23.52 -27.01
C LEU A 308 -8.20 23.31 -27.66
N VAL A 309 -7.25 22.67 -26.97
CA VAL A 309 -5.90 22.38 -27.51
C VAL A 309 -5.96 21.29 -28.59
N VAL A 310 -6.83 20.29 -28.44
CA VAL A 310 -7.10 19.27 -29.48
C VAL A 310 -7.71 19.93 -30.72
N GLN A 311 -8.70 20.83 -30.56
CA GLN A 311 -9.33 21.55 -31.66
C GLN A 311 -8.33 22.46 -32.39
N ALA A 312 -7.42 23.12 -31.67
CA ALA A 312 -6.35 23.92 -32.26
C ALA A 312 -5.38 23.08 -33.11
N LEU A 313 -4.93 21.94 -32.58
CA LEU A 313 -3.98 21.07 -33.27
C LEU A 313 -4.62 20.29 -34.43
N GLY A 314 -5.91 19.93 -34.33
CA GLY A 314 -6.67 19.28 -35.39
C GLY A 314 -6.00 18.00 -35.90
N ALA A 315 -5.67 17.97 -37.20
CA ALA A 315 -4.98 16.86 -37.86
C ALA A 315 -3.44 16.97 -37.84
N SER A 316 -2.87 17.83 -36.99
CA SER A 316 -1.41 17.99 -36.85
C SER A 316 -0.75 16.71 -36.31
N SER A 317 0.47 16.44 -36.76
CA SER A 317 1.34 15.39 -36.19
C SER A 317 1.87 15.73 -34.78
N VAL A 318 1.65 16.95 -34.31
CA VAL A 318 2.03 17.40 -32.96
C VAL A 318 1.09 16.78 -31.93
N ARG A 319 1.60 15.80 -31.18
CA ARG A 319 0.89 15.20 -30.03
C ARG A 319 0.56 16.28 -29.00
N VAL A 320 -0.68 16.27 -28.50
CA VAL A 320 -1.15 17.12 -27.38
C VAL A 320 -0.16 17.03 -26.21
N PRO A 321 0.43 18.14 -25.73
CA PRO A 321 1.36 18.12 -24.60
C PRO A 321 0.67 17.89 -23.26
N PHE A 322 1.43 17.83 -22.17
CA PHE A 322 0.86 17.78 -20.83
C PHE A 322 0.25 19.14 -20.46
N ILE A 323 -1.02 19.15 -20.04
CA ILE A 323 -1.74 20.36 -19.62
C ILE A 323 -1.82 20.36 -18.10
N GLU A 324 -1.26 21.40 -17.50
CA GLU A 324 -1.27 21.69 -16.09
C GLU A 324 -2.37 22.74 -15.83
N PHE A 325 -3.50 22.27 -15.31
CA PHE A 325 -4.68 23.09 -15.01
C PHE A 325 -5.47 22.50 -13.85
N GLN A 326 -5.78 23.32 -12.85
CA GLN A 326 -6.67 22.98 -11.75
C GLN A 326 -8.09 23.47 -12.08
N THR A 327 -9.10 22.63 -11.89
CA THR A 327 -10.52 22.98 -12.14
C THR A 327 -10.89 24.28 -11.40
N GLY A 328 -11.40 25.26 -12.14
CA GLY A 328 -11.73 26.59 -11.61
C GLY A 328 -10.58 27.61 -11.54
N ALA A 329 -9.35 27.27 -11.97
CA ALA A 329 -8.27 28.24 -12.11
C ALA A 329 -8.47 29.16 -13.34
N SER A 330 -7.91 30.37 -13.29
CA SER A 330 -7.93 31.35 -14.38
C SER A 330 -6.74 31.24 -15.36
N LEU A 331 -5.82 30.30 -15.09
CA LEU A 331 -4.58 30.05 -15.84
C LEU A 331 -4.39 28.54 -16.08
N ALA A 332 -4.11 28.14 -17.32
CA ALA A 332 -3.59 26.82 -17.69
C ALA A 332 -2.19 26.92 -18.29
N LYS A 333 -1.31 25.95 -18.02
CA LYS A 333 0.05 25.87 -18.59
C LYS A 333 0.18 24.62 -19.45
N ILE A 334 0.73 24.76 -20.66
CA ILE A 334 0.96 23.66 -21.59
C ILE A 334 2.46 23.35 -21.61
N ASN A 335 2.82 22.22 -21.02
CA ASN A 335 4.19 21.79 -20.79
C ASN A 335 4.70 20.99 -22.00
N CYS A 336 5.44 21.67 -22.88
CA CYS A 336 6.00 21.12 -24.11
C CYS A 336 7.39 20.46 -23.92
N THR A 337 7.73 19.53 -24.82
CA THR A 337 9.00 18.80 -24.83
C THR A 337 10.21 19.68 -25.10
N ASP A 338 10.03 20.67 -25.99
CA ASP A 338 11.04 21.51 -26.61
C ASP A 338 10.36 22.79 -27.17
N ASN A 339 11.17 23.75 -27.62
CA ASN A 339 10.67 25.02 -28.16
C ASN A 339 9.92 24.85 -29.50
N THR A 340 10.21 23.82 -30.30
CA THR A 340 9.53 23.59 -31.59
C THR A 340 8.08 23.16 -31.36
N GLN A 341 7.84 22.24 -30.42
CA GLN A 341 6.50 21.88 -29.98
C GLN A 341 5.79 23.09 -29.34
N ALA A 342 6.48 23.88 -28.51
CA ALA A 342 5.89 25.07 -27.89
C ALA A 342 5.41 26.09 -28.93
N THR A 343 6.25 26.43 -29.93
CA THR A 343 5.87 27.30 -31.03
C THR A 343 4.69 26.73 -31.82
N ALA A 344 4.73 25.45 -32.20
CA ALA A 344 3.67 24.83 -32.99
C ALA A 344 2.30 24.80 -32.28
N VAL A 345 2.28 24.63 -30.95
CA VAL A 345 1.04 24.67 -30.14
C VAL A 345 0.52 26.10 -30.00
N PHE A 346 1.39 27.09 -29.80
CA PHE A 346 1.00 28.50 -29.77
C PHE A 346 0.43 28.94 -31.12
N ASP A 347 1.15 28.66 -32.21
CA ASP A 347 0.72 28.94 -33.59
C ASP A 347 -0.65 28.32 -33.93
N ALA A 348 -0.94 27.13 -33.40
CA ALA A 348 -2.22 26.45 -33.61
C ALA A 348 -3.36 27.15 -32.84
N LEU A 349 -3.15 27.45 -31.56
CA LEU A 349 -4.13 28.15 -30.71
C LEU A 349 -4.44 29.55 -31.25
N SER A 350 -3.41 30.32 -31.63
CA SER A 350 -3.54 31.66 -32.20
C SER A 350 -4.21 31.73 -33.57
N LYS A 351 -4.47 30.58 -34.22
CA LYS A 351 -5.17 30.49 -35.53
C LYS A 351 -6.63 30.02 -35.40
N LEU A 352 -7.12 29.74 -34.19
CA LEU A 352 -8.54 29.45 -33.96
C LEU A 352 -9.42 30.66 -34.27
N SER A 353 -10.43 30.47 -35.14
CA SER A 353 -11.43 31.50 -35.46
C SER A 353 -12.77 30.86 -35.81
N PRO A 354 -13.87 31.17 -35.07
CA PRO A 354 -13.88 31.91 -33.81
C PRO A 354 -13.13 31.14 -32.71
N VAL A 355 -12.52 31.85 -31.75
CA VAL A 355 -11.93 31.24 -30.56
C VAL A 355 -13.06 30.72 -29.65
N PRO A 356 -13.09 29.42 -29.28
CA PRO A 356 -14.08 28.89 -28.34
C PRO A 356 -13.92 29.54 -26.95
N GLN A 357 -15.04 29.89 -26.32
CA GLN A 357 -15.02 30.44 -24.97
C GLN A 357 -14.80 29.35 -23.92
N LEU A 358 -13.99 29.65 -22.90
CA LEU A 358 -13.83 28.83 -21.70
C LEU A 358 -14.55 29.51 -20.54
N GLY A 359 -15.65 28.92 -20.08
CA GLY A 359 -16.43 29.45 -18.95
C GLY A 359 -17.06 30.83 -19.22
N GLY A 360 -17.45 31.10 -20.47
CA GLY A 360 -18.03 32.37 -20.91
C GLY A 360 -17.00 33.49 -21.18
N LYS A 361 -15.71 33.26 -20.93
CA LYS A 361 -14.63 34.18 -21.31
C LYS A 361 -13.93 33.72 -22.58
N THR A 362 -13.44 34.66 -23.39
CA THR A 362 -12.60 34.37 -24.55
C THR A 362 -11.15 34.16 -24.06
N PRO A 363 -10.57 32.96 -24.19
CA PRO A 363 -9.24 32.68 -23.67
C PRO A 363 -8.15 33.46 -24.41
N GLN A 364 -7.10 33.84 -23.69
CA GLN A 364 -5.91 34.52 -24.22
C GLN A 364 -4.72 33.57 -24.22
N PHE A 365 -3.98 33.52 -25.31
CA PHE A 365 -2.82 32.64 -25.47
C PHE A 365 -1.52 33.44 -25.33
N HIS A 366 -0.58 32.94 -24.54
CA HIS A 366 0.72 33.58 -24.27
C HIS A 366 1.86 32.62 -24.57
N PHE A 367 2.94 33.13 -25.16
CA PHE A 367 4.16 32.39 -25.43
C PHE A 367 5.29 32.94 -24.55
N LEU A 368 5.68 32.19 -23.53
CA LEU A 368 6.45 32.69 -22.39
C LEU A 368 7.69 31.84 -22.12
N THR A 369 8.68 32.40 -21.43
CA THR A 369 9.87 31.70 -20.95
C THR A 369 9.55 30.92 -19.68
N VAL A 370 10.12 29.73 -19.53
CA VAL A 370 9.98 28.95 -18.29
C VAL A 370 10.66 29.70 -17.14
N GLY A 371 9.86 30.35 -16.29
CA GLY A 371 10.30 31.26 -15.23
C GLY A 371 9.60 32.63 -15.28
N GLU A 372 9.02 33.00 -16.42
CA GLU A 372 8.03 34.07 -16.54
C GLU A 372 6.63 33.52 -16.22
N GLU A 373 5.72 34.39 -15.78
CA GLU A 373 4.30 34.09 -15.57
C GLU A 373 3.46 35.15 -16.30
N PRO A 374 2.29 34.79 -16.88
CA PRO A 374 1.40 35.78 -17.47
C PRO A 374 0.74 36.65 -16.40
N ALA A 375 0.35 37.87 -16.77
CA ALA A 375 -0.51 38.70 -15.92
C ALA A 375 -1.90 38.05 -15.81
N VAL A 376 -2.19 37.45 -14.65
CA VAL A 376 -3.49 36.84 -14.36
C VAL A 376 -4.37 37.86 -13.64
N GLU A 377 -5.43 38.31 -14.30
CA GLU A 377 -6.55 38.97 -13.60
C GLU A 377 -7.26 37.95 -12.71
N VAL A 378 -7.26 38.20 -11.40
CA VAL A 378 -8.08 37.45 -10.44
C VAL A 378 -9.50 38.00 -10.54
N ASP A 379 -10.44 37.14 -10.91
CA ASP A 379 -11.85 37.50 -11.09
C ASP A 379 -12.62 37.32 -9.77
N TYR A 380 -12.48 38.30 -8.87
CA TYR A 380 -13.10 38.30 -7.56
C TYR A 380 -14.29 39.26 -7.48
N GLU A 381 -15.23 38.96 -6.58
CA GLU A 381 -16.37 39.82 -6.28
C GLU A 381 -15.95 40.83 -5.20
N ASN A 382 -16.08 42.12 -5.52
CA ASN A 382 -15.60 43.24 -4.70
C ASN A 382 -16.52 43.49 -3.50
N GLY A 383 -15.97 43.96 -2.39
CA GLY A 383 -16.69 44.23 -1.15
C GLY A 383 -17.00 42.98 -0.32
N LEU A 384 -16.24 41.90 -0.49
CA LEU A 384 -16.37 40.66 0.29
C LEU A 384 -15.31 40.54 1.41
N VAL A 385 -14.35 41.47 1.46
CA VAL A 385 -13.26 41.48 2.44
C VAL A 385 -13.48 42.60 3.46
N VAL A 386 -13.45 42.24 4.75
CA VAL A 386 -13.53 43.21 5.86
C VAL A 386 -12.24 43.13 6.67
N LYS A 387 -11.67 44.29 6.99
CA LYS A 387 -10.57 44.42 7.94
C LYS A 387 -11.13 44.83 9.30
N LEU A 388 -10.72 44.12 10.34
CA LEU A 388 -11.02 44.43 11.74
C LEU A 388 -9.77 44.98 12.41
N THR A 389 -9.94 45.98 13.28
CA THR A 389 -8.87 46.52 14.11
C THR A 389 -9.31 46.57 15.58
N GLY A 390 -8.36 46.49 16.51
CA GLY A 390 -8.66 46.34 17.94
C GLY A 390 -9.35 45.00 18.25
N VAL A 391 -8.94 43.92 17.58
CA VAL A 391 -9.36 42.55 17.94
C VAL A 391 -8.63 42.13 19.23
N PRO A 392 -9.31 41.51 20.22
CA PRO A 392 -8.66 41.06 21.45
C PRO A 392 -7.58 40.00 21.20
N SER A 393 -6.35 40.28 21.64
CA SER A 393 -5.16 39.48 21.31
C SER A 393 -5.06 38.14 22.07
N ASP A 394 -5.87 37.95 23.12
CA ASP A 394 -5.98 36.71 23.90
C ASP A 394 -7.03 35.72 23.34
N VAL A 395 -7.73 36.09 22.27
CA VAL A 395 -8.81 35.29 21.68
C VAL A 395 -8.30 34.55 20.44
N SER A 396 -8.69 33.28 20.29
CA SER A 396 -8.35 32.51 19.09
C SER A 396 -9.20 32.92 17.89
N ARG A 397 -8.63 32.76 16.69
CA ARG A 397 -9.28 33.01 15.40
C ARG A 397 -10.69 32.41 15.31
N ASP A 398 -10.86 31.19 15.78
CA ASP A 398 -12.09 30.44 15.57
C ASP A 398 -13.20 30.89 16.54
N VAL A 399 -12.86 31.38 17.74
CA VAL A 399 -13.82 32.06 18.66
C VAL A 399 -14.27 33.42 18.09
N VAL A 400 -13.37 34.16 17.45
CA VAL A 400 -13.75 35.38 16.70
C VAL A 400 -14.68 35.00 15.53
N LYS A 401 -14.36 33.94 14.78
CA LYS A 401 -15.16 33.49 13.63
C LYS A 401 -16.57 33.03 14.03
N GLU A 402 -16.67 32.21 15.07
CA GLU A 402 -17.92 31.74 15.66
C GLU A 402 -18.80 32.94 16.08
N LYS A 403 -18.24 33.86 16.89
CA LYS A 403 -19.00 35.00 17.39
C LYS A 403 -19.48 35.95 16.30
N LEU A 404 -18.73 36.12 15.20
CA LEU A 404 -19.16 36.93 14.06
C LEU A 404 -20.23 36.20 13.22
N ASN A 405 -20.18 34.87 13.11
CA ASN A 405 -21.22 34.08 12.44
C ASN A 405 -22.54 34.09 13.22
N ASP A 406 -22.52 34.00 14.56
CA ASP A 406 -23.73 34.16 15.41
C ASP A 406 -24.48 35.47 15.09
N ILE A 407 -23.72 36.55 14.91
CA ILE A 407 -24.22 37.91 14.71
C ILE A 407 -24.69 38.12 13.27
N LEU A 408 -24.06 37.44 12.30
CA LEU A 408 -24.53 37.42 10.91
C LEU A 408 -25.82 36.61 10.75
N GLY A 409 -25.92 35.42 11.34
CA GLY A 409 -27.07 34.54 11.20
C GLY A 409 -27.42 34.26 9.73
N GLU A 410 -28.69 34.40 9.35
CA GLU A 410 -29.16 34.20 7.97
C GLU A 410 -28.64 35.25 6.95
N THR A 411 -27.91 36.30 7.38
CA THR A 411 -27.41 37.34 6.48
C THR A 411 -26.14 36.94 5.71
N GLY A 412 -25.49 35.83 6.08
CA GLY A 412 -24.29 35.29 5.44
C GLY A 412 -23.33 34.69 6.46
N VAL A 413 -22.13 34.28 6.03
CA VAL A 413 -21.10 33.69 6.90
C VAL A 413 -19.70 34.23 6.60
N VAL A 414 -18.88 34.34 7.65
CA VAL A 414 -17.43 34.48 7.51
C VAL A 414 -16.88 33.17 6.96
N ALA A 415 -16.58 33.12 5.66
CA ALA A 415 -16.00 31.95 5.03
C ALA A 415 -14.56 31.71 5.52
N PHE A 416 -13.74 32.75 5.53
CA PHE A 416 -12.31 32.70 5.88
C PHE A 416 -11.89 33.88 6.75
N ILE A 417 -10.85 33.70 7.57
CA ILE A 417 -10.26 34.75 8.41
C ILE A 417 -8.76 34.50 8.55
N LYS A 418 -7.97 35.56 8.35
CA LYS A 418 -6.52 35.66 8.46
C LYS A 418 -6.21 36.48 9.71
N PHE A 419 -5.89 35.76 10.79
CA PHE A 419 -5.64 36.29 12.13
C PHE A 419 -4.80 35.27 12.92
N GLN A 420 -3.88 35.73 13.75
CA GLN A 420 -3.10 34.91 14.68
C GLN A 420 -3.25 35.45 16.11
N LEU A 421 -3.22 34.55 17.09
CA LEU A 421 -3.21 34.92 18.51
C LEU A 421 -2.06 35.88 18.80
N GLY A 422 -2.30 36.94 19.57
CA GLY A 422 -1.36 38.04 19.78
C GLY A 422 -1.52 39.24 18.82
N GLN A 423 -2.21 39.09 17.68
CA GLN A 423 -2.49 40.20 16.77
C GLN A 423 -3.69 41.03 17.23
N THR A 424 -3.74 42.30 16.80
CA THR A 424 -4.84 43.24 17.06
C THR A 424 -5.62 43.62 15.79
N GLU A 425 -5.21 43.14 14.61
CA GLU A 425 -5.91 43.30 13.34
C GLU A 425 -6.21 41.94 12.71
N ALA A 426 -7.37 41.81 12.06
CA ALA A 426 -7.77 40.60 11.34
C ALA A 426 -8.32 40.95 9.96
N LEU A 427 -8.04 40.11 8.95
CA LEU A 427 -8.65 40.21 7.62
C LEU A 427 -9.61 39.04 7.41
N LEU A 428 -10.89 39.31 7.23
CA LEU A 428 -11.93 38.29 7.03
C LEU A 428 -12.58 38.40 5.65
N ARG A 429 -13.05 37.26 5.16
CA ARG A 429 -13.77 37.13 3.89
C ARG A 429 -15.14 36.54 4.17
N VAL A 430 -16.19 37.28 3.84
CA VAL A 430 -17.57 36.77 3.88
C VAL A 430 -17.92 36.02 2.58
N ASP A 431 -19.11 35.45 2.54
CA ASP A 431 -19.74 34.86 1.36
C ASP A 431 -20.52 35.88 0.52
N VAL A 432 -21.17 36.86 1.15
CA VAL A 432 -21.99 37.88 0.46
C VAL A 432 -21.74 39.30 0.98
N VAL A 433 -21.85 40.31 0.10
CA VAL A 433 -21.58 41.73 0.44
C VAL A 433 -22.50 42.24 1.56
N ALA A 434 -23.74 41.74 1.65
CA ALA A 434 -24.67 42.07 2.74
C ALA A 434 -24.11 41.73 4.14
N ALA A 435 -23.34 40.65 4.25
CA ALA A 435 -22.66 40.28 5.49
C ALA A 435 -21.50 41.24 5.81
N ALA A 436 -20.74 41.69 4.80
CA ALA A 436 -19.66 42.67 5.00
C ALA A 436 -20.20 44.00 5.56
N THR A 437 -21.28 44.53 4.98
CA THR A 437 -21.95 45.74 5.47
C THR A 437 -22.47 45.56 6.90
N LYS A 438 -23.19 44.47 7.18
CA LYS A 438 -23.74 44.18 8.52
C LYS A 438 -22.67 44.07 9.60
N LEU A 439 -21.51 43.47 9.29
CA LEU A 439 -20.39 43.42 10.23
C LEU A 439 -19.83 44.82 10.52
N VAL A 440 -19.65 45.65 9.49
CA VAL A 440 -19.14 47.02 9.67
C VAL A 440 -20.11 47.89 10.47
N GLU A 441 -21.41 47.81 10.20
CA GLU A 441 -22.44 48.53 10.95
C GLU A 441 -22.43 48.16 12.45
N LEU A 442 -22.49 46.87 12.78
CA LEU A 442 -22.60 46.39 14.17
C LEU A 442 -21.30 46.57 14.97
N ILE A 443 -20.14 46.43 14.34
CA ILE A 443 -18.85 46.69 15.00
C ILE A 443 -18.64 48.20 15.20
N THR A 444 -19.04 49.04 14.24
CA THR A 444 -18.95 50.51 14.38
C THR A 444 -19.94 51.08 15.39
N ALA A 445 -21.12 50.47 15.55
CA ALA A 445 -22.03 50.75 16.66
C ALA A 445 -21.45 50.34 18.03
N GLY A 446 -20.45 49.45 18.04
CA GLY A 446 -19.80 48.93 19.23
C GLY A 446 -20.60 47.84 19.94
N ASP A 447 -21.55 47.21 19.26
CA ASP A 447 -22.42 46.16 19.81
C ASP A 447 -21.75 44.76 19.84
N VAL A 448 -20.60 44.62 19.18
CA VAL A 448 -19.86 43.35 19.06
C VAL A 448 -18.79 43.22 20.14
N THR A 449 -19.02 42.33 21.09
CA THR A 449 -18.03 41.86 22.08
C THR A 449 -17.64 40.40 21.85
N VAL A 450 -16.36 40.09 22.10
CA VAL A 450 -15.79 38.74 22.09
C VAL A 450 -15.03 38.54 23.40
N LYS A 451 -15.41 37.53 24.20
CA LYS A 451 -15.02 37.42 25.62
C LYS A 451 -15.16 38.76 26.39
N GLU A 452 -16.32 39.40 26.30
CA GLU A 452 -16.66 40.68 26.96
C GLU A 452 -15.84 41.92 26.51
N GLN A 453 -14.73 41.74 25.79
CA GLN A 453 -13.94 42.82 25.17
C GLN A 453 -14.57 43.24 23.84
N LYS A 454 -14.59 44.55 23.54
CA LYS A 454 -15.10 45.07 22.25
C LYS A 454 -14.07 44.91 21.13
N ILE A 455 -14.54 44.65 19.91
CA ILE A 455 -13.74 44.87 18.70
C ILE A 455 -13.67 46.39 18.45
N GLY A 456 -12.48 46.92 18.12
CA GLY A 456 -12.25 48.36 18.00
C GLY A 456 -12.93 49.04 16.82
N ALA A 457 -12.75 48.53 15.60
CA ALA A 457 -13.41 49.01 14.39
C ALA A 457 -13.44 47.93 13.28
N ALA A 458 -14.22 48.19 12.23
CA ALA A 458 -14.29 47.36 11.03
C ALA A 458 -14.44 48.24 9.78
N GLU A 459 -13.80 47.84 8.67
CA GLU A 459 -13.87 48.53 7.37
C GLU A 459 -13.95 47.51 6.22
N ILE A 460 -14.78 47.77 5.20
CA ILE A 460 -14.79 46.95 3.98
C ILE A 460 -13.60 47.38 3.12
N LEU A 461 -12.69 46.46 2.80
CA LEU A 461 -11.59 46.74 1.89
C LEU A 461 -12.12 46.88 0.46
N THR A 462 -11.50 47.78 -0.31
CA THR A 462 -11.82 48.02 -1.73
C THR A 462 -10.54 48.31 -2.51
N GLY A 463 -10.60 48.20 -3.83
CA GLY A 463 -9.47 48.53 -4.71
C GLY A 463 -8.24 47.65 -4.46
N ASP A 464 -7.05 48.25 -4.46
CA ASP A 464 -5.78 47.52 -4.43
C ASP A 464 -5.53 46.74 -3.13
N GLU A 465 -6.11 47.13 -1.99
CA GLU A 465 -5.98 46.38 -0.73
C GLU A 465 -6.83 45.11 -0.72
N GLU A 466 -8.06 45.17 -1.23
CA GLU A 466 -8.89 43.98 -1.45
C GLU A 466 -8.21 43.06 -2.48
N LYS A 467 -7.71 43.63 -3.59
CA LYS A 467 -6.95 42.91 -4.61
C LYS A 467 -5.71 42.20 -4.04
N ALA A 468 -4.95 42.86 -3.17
CA ALA A 468 -3.79 42.28 -2.50
C ALA A 468 -4.18 41.10 -1.59
N PHE A 469 -5.29 41.21 -0.84
CA PHE A 469 -5.81 40.09 -0.06
C PHE A 469 -6.09 38.85 -0.93
N TRP A 470 -6.81 39.02 -2.05
CA TRP A 470 -7.11 37.93 -2.99
C TRP A 470 -5.84 37.35 -3.63
N HIS A 471 -4.84 38.17 -4.00
CA HIS A 471 -3.55 37.66 -4.46
C HIS A 471 -2.82 36.83 -3.38
N THR A 472 -2.85 37.22 -2.09
CA THR A 472 -2.21 36.41 -1.03
C THR A 472 -2.92 35.08 -0.74
N LEU A 473 -4.17 34.90 -1.16
CA LEU A 473 -4.90 33.62 -1.08
C LEU A 473 -4.53 32.62 -2.19
N HIS A 474 -3.80 33.07 -3.22
CA HIS A 474 -3.43 32.25 -4.38
C HIS A 474 -1.95 31.83 -4.41
N TYR A 475 -1.16 32.11 -3.37
CA TYR A 475 0.26 31.74 -3.33
C TYR A 475 0.74 31.30 -1.94
N ASP A 476 0.52 30.03 -1.61
CA ASP A 476 1.18 29.32 -0.50
C ASP A 476 1.41 27.87 -0.94
N PRO A 477 2.61 27.27 -0.79
CA PRO A 477 2.86 25.89 -1.20
C PRO A 477 2.11 24.91 -0.27
N PRO A 478 1.51 23.82 -0.80
CA PRO A 478 0.56 23.02 -0.04
C PRO A 478 1.23 22.24 1.11
N LEU A 479 0.85 22.59 2.35
CA LEU A 479 0.83 21.62 3.44
C LEU A 479 -0.36 20.66 3.25
N PRO A 480 -0.23 19.37 3.58
CA PRO A 480 -1.26 18.38 3.28
C PRO A 480 -2.44 18.44 4.26
N SER A 481 -3.50 19.16 3.90
CA SER A 481 -4.82 19.06 4.53
C SER A 481 -5.85 18.53 3.54
N SER A 482 -6.47 17.40 3.88
CA SER A 482 -7.47 16.74 3.04
C SER A 482 -8.86 17.37 3.12
N THR A 483 -9.52 17.57 1.97
CA THR A 483 -10.95 17.23 1.82
C THR A 483 -11.33 17.00 0.34
N THR A 484 -12.13 15.95 0.15
CA THR A 484 -13.20 15.72 -0.87
C THR A 484 -13.45 16.81 -1.93
N ASP A 485 -13.74 16.46 -3.19
CA ASP A 485 -14.74 15.42 -3.54
C ASP A 485 -14.37 14.52 -4.72
N GLN A 486 -14.13 13.24 -4.42
CA GLN A 486 -14.69 12.11 -5.14
C GLN A 486 -15.07 11.01 -4.13
N THR A 487 -16.19 10.33 -4.38
CA THR A 487 -16.59 9.01 -3.83
C THR A 487 -16.83 8.86 -2.31
N VAL A 488 -17.89 9.48 -1.79
CA VAL A 488 -18.59 8.95 -0.60
C VAL A 488 -19.18 7.55 -0.94
N SER A 489 -19.10 6.59 -0.02
CA SER A 489 -19.79 5.30 -0.22
C SER A 489 -21.30 5.48 -0.05
N PRO A 490 -22.15 4.90 -0.94
CA PRO A 490 -23.58 4.90 -0.71
C PRO A 490 -23.98 4.00 0.47
N TYR A 491 -23.11 3.05 0.87
CA TYR A 491 -23.34 2.13 1.98
C TYR A 491 -23.00 2.77 3.32
N LYS A 492 -23.93 2.72 4.27
CA LYS A 492 -23.83 3.46 5.53
C LYS A 492 -24.46 2.73 6.72
N LEU A 493 -24.05 3.11 7.93
CA LEU A 493 -24.60 2.61 9.20
C LEU A 493 -25.51 3.65 9.87
N ARG A 494 -26.70 3.23 10.29
CA ARG A 494 -27.64 4.04 11.09
C ARG A 494 -27.73 3.49 12.51
N PHE A 495 -27.30 4.27 13.49
CA PHE A 495 -27.40 3.93 14.92
C PHE A 495 -28.74 4.38 15.49
N ALA A 496 -29.34 3.57 16.37
CA ALA A 496 -30.65 3.86 16.95
C ALA A 496 -30.88 3.19 18.32
N LEU A 497 -31.83 3.74 19.08
CA LEU A 497 -32.34 3.19 20.33
C LEU A 497 -33.80 2.72 20.12
N GLN A 498 -34.08 1.43 20.36
CA GLN A 498 -35.45 0.93 20.38
C GLN A 498 -36.05 1.09 21.79
N THR A 499 -37.18 1.79 21.88
CA THR A 499 -37.94 2.03 23.11
C THR A 499 -39.31 1.35 23.07
N CYS A 500 -40.03 1.40 24.19
CA CYS A 500 -41.36 0.81 24.35
C CYS A 500 -42.38 1.93 24.69
N PRO A 501 -43.63 1.85 24.21
CA PRO A 501 -44.61 2.93 24.32
C PRO A 501 -45.21 3.06 25.73
N ASP A 502 -44.98 2.08 26.60
CA ASP A 502 -45.28 2.09 28.03
C ASP A 502 -44.12 2.62 28.90
N THR A 503 -43.12 3.26 28.29
CA THR A 503 -41.96 3.85 28.97
C THR A 503 -41.70 5.29 28.52
N ASP A 504 -40.94 6.02 29.32
CA ASP A 504 -40.35 7.34 28.99
C ASP A 504 -39.07 7.24 28.13
N GLY A 505 -38.69 6.04 27.69
CA GLY A 505 -37.44 5.77 26.99
C GLY A 505 -36.20 5.71 27.89
N SER A 506 -36.36 5.69 29.22
CA SER A 506 -35.25 5.46 30.15
C SER A 506 -34.59 4.09 29.96
N ILE A 507 -33.31 3.99 30.35
CA ILE A 507 -32.51 2.76 30.38
C ILE A 507 -32.39 2.20 31.79
N ASP A 508 -31.92 0.95 31.91
CA ASP A 508 -31.63 0.34 33.20
C ASP A 508 -30.37 0.98 33.81
N ALA A 509 -30.50 1.64 34.96
CA ALA A 509 -29.42 2.41 35.58
C ALA A 509 -29.54 2.42 37.13
N PRO A 510 -28.42 2.41 37.87
CA PRO A 510 -28.42 2.51 39.32
C PRO A 510 -28.84 3.91 39.80
N ALA A 511 -29.37 3.97 41.03
CA ALA A 511 -29.76 5.23 41.66
C ALA A 511 -28.58 6.23 41.73
N GLY A 512 -28.79 7.43 41.18
CA GLY A 512 -27.77 8.48 41.08
C GLY A 512 -27.05 8.55 39.73
N VAL A 513 -27.28 7.59 38.81
CA VAL A 513 -26.84 7.69 37.41
C VAL A 513 -28.01 8.15 36.55
N ASP A 514 -27.75 9.04 35.59
CA ASP A 514 -28.75 9.51 34.64
C ASP A 514 -29.06 8.43 33.59
N GLY A 515 -30.16 7.72 33.80
CA GLY A 515 -30.73 6.74 32.85
C GLY A 515 -31.76 7.33 31.89
N SER A 516 -31.85 8.65 31.73
CA SER A 516 -32.86 9.28 30.86
C SER A 516 -32.62 9.02 29.36
N LEU A 517 -33.67 9.18 28.56
CA LEU A 517 -33.60 9.02 27.10
C LEU A 517 -32.51 9.92 26.44
N PRO A 518 -32.35 11.22 26.79
CA PRO A 518 -31.25 12.03 26.29
C PRO A 518 -29.85 11.50 26.67
N ALA A 519 -29.67 11.00 27.90
CA ALA A 519 -28.41 10.43 28.34
C ALA A 519 -28.07 9.14 27.56
N ALA A 520 -29.04 8.25 27.37
CA ALA A 520 -28.89 7.04 26.57
C ALA A 520 -28.51 7.35 25.11
N LEU A 521 -29.14 8.37 24.50
CA LEU A 521 -28.82 8.81 23.14
C LEU A 521 -27.41 9.41 23.03
N ALA A 522 -26.98 10.22 24.02
CA ALA A 522 -25.63 10.77 24.06
C ALA A 522 -24.55 9.69 24.21
N ILE A 523 -24.79 8.68 25.07
CA ILE A 523 -23.92 7.51 25.22
C ILE A 523 -23.81 6.77 23.87
N LEU A 524 -24.92 6.49 23.19
CA LEU A 524 -24.88 5.80 21.89
C LEU A 524 -24.21 6.64 20.79
N GLN A 525 -24.44 7.95 20.75
CA GLN A 525 -23.79 8.86 19.79
C GLN A 525 -22.26 8.83 19.94
N PHE A 526 -21.76 8.91 21.17
CA PHE A 526 -20.33 8.82 21.44
C PHE A 526 -19.76 7.44 21.11
N ASN A 527 -20.41 6.36 21.53
CA ASN A 527 -19.91 5.00 21.29
C ASN A 527 -19.98 4.58 19.82
N ALA A 528 -20.87 5.16 19.01
CA ALA A 528 -20.88 4.99 17.57
C ALA A 528 -19.58 5.50 16.91
N LEU A 529 -19.05 6.65 17.37
CA LEU A 529 -17.73 7.18 16.95
C LEU A 529 -16.56 6.35 17.49
N LEU A 530 -16.65 5.88 18.74
CA LEU A 530 -15.65 4.99 19.33
C LEU A 530 -15.53 3.67 18.54
N LEU A 531 -16.66 3.04 18.19
CA LEU A 531 -16.74 1.86 17.33
C LEU A 531 -16.18 2.13 15.93
N GLN A 532 -16.45 3.32 15.35
CA GLN A 532 -15.89 3.72 14.06
C GLN A 532 -14.35 3.81 14.12
N THR A 533 -13.79 4.32 15.23
CA THR A 533 -12.33 4.38 15.43
C THR A 533 -11.74 3.01 15.70
N MET A 534 -12.33 2.21 16.58
CA MET A 534 -11.89 0.83 16.87
C MET A 534 -11.84 -0.02 15.59
N MET A 535 -12.86 0.06 14.72
CA MET A 535 -12.89 -0.61 13.42
C MET A 535 -11.68 -0.24 12.54
N ALA A 536 -11.30 1.05 12.49
CA ALA A 536 -10.13 1.50 11.73
C ALA A 536 -8.81 0.98 12.30
N THR A 537 -8.64 1.07 13.63
CA THR A 537 -7.44 0.57 14.35
C THR A 537 -7.29 -0.95 14.27
N LEU A 538 -8.40 -1.68 14.17
CA LEU A 538 -8.40 -3.13 13.97
C LEU A 538 -7.98 -3.53 12.55
N GLN A 539 -8.31 -2.74 11.52
CA GLN A 539 -7.80 -2.98 10.16
C GLN A 539 -6.30 -2.65 10.05
N GLU A 540 -5.86 -1.53 10.64
CA GLU A 540 -4.44 -1.13 10.66
C GLU A 540 -3.56 -2.18 11.36
N ALA A 541 -4.09 -2.90 12.36
CA ALA A 541 -3.39 -3.99 13.05
C ALA A 541 -2.98 -5.16 12.12
N HIS A 542 -3.64 -5.33 10.97
CA HIS A 542 -3.30 -6.33 9.96
C HIS A 542 -2.46 -5.76 8.80
N GLY A 543 -1.96 -4.53 8.91
CA GLY A 543 -1.26 -3.83 7.83
C GLY A 543 -2.18 -3.36 6.69
N LEU A 544 -3.49 -3.49 6.85
CA LEU A 544 -4.49 -2.99 5.91
C LEU A 544 -4.69 -1.47 6.11
N PRO A 545 -5.16 -0.72 5.11
CA PRO A 545 -5.51 0.68 5.30
C PRO A 545 -6.58 0.81 6.39
N ALA A 546 -6.47 1.85 7.23
CA ALA A 546 -7.39 2.13 8.35
C ALA A 546 -8.81 2.53 7.88
N ARG A 547 -9.53 1.58 7.29
CA ARG A 547 -10.88 1.75 6.76
C ARG A 547 -11.92 1.49 7.83
N THR A 548 -13.02 2.23 7.74
CA THR A 548 -14.14 2.16 8.66
C THR A 548 -15.41 2.67 7.97
N PHE A 549 -16.55 2.46 8.60
CA PHE A 549 -17.86 2.72 8.02
C PHE A 549 -18.24 4.20 7.98
N ALA A 550 -19.10 4.57 7.02
CA ALA A 550 -19.78 5.87 7.01
C ALA A 550 -21.09 5.81 7.85
N PHE A 551 -21.43 6.92 8.51
CA PHE A 551 -22.74 7.08 9.15
C PHE A 551 -23.80 7.52 8.16
N ASP A 552 -25.05 7.16 8.42
CA ASP A 552 -26.17 7.50 7.55
C ASP A 552 -26.54 8.99 7.57
N ASP A 553 -26.77 9.51 8.77
CA ASP A 553 -27.18 10.87 9.05
C ASP A 553 -26.27 11.48 10.14
N MET A 554 -25.99 12.76 10.01
CA MET A 554 -25.02 13.53 10.81
C MET A 554 -25.64 14.86 11.22
N ASP A 555 -25.22 15.39 12.36
CA ASP A 555 -25.62 16.72 12.80
C ASP A 555 -24.71 17.84 12.25
N THR A 556 -25.06 19.08 12.58
CA THR A 556 -24.34 20.28 12.17
C THR A 556 -22.91 20.38 12.72
N PHE A 557 -22.55 19.54 13.70
CA PHE A 557 -21.23 19.46 14.32
C PHE A 557 -20.44 18.23 13.85
N GLY A 558 -21.00 17.44 12.91
CA GLY A 558 -20.37 16.22 12.41
C GLY A 558 -20.43 15.04 13.38
N GLN A 559 -21.38 15.03 14.31
CA GLN A 559 -21.67 13.86 15.14
C GLN A 559 -22.73 12.97 14.46
N PRO A 560 -22.71 11.63 14.63
CA PRO A 560 -23.76 10.77 14.10
C PRO A 560 -25.10 11.04 14.79
N ARG A 561 -26.20 11.10 14.04
CA ARG A 561 -27.54 11.19 14.63
C ARG A 561 -28.03 9.81 15.05
N VAL A 562 -28.26 9.66 16.36
CA VAL A 562 -28.91 8.49 16.93
C VAL A 562 -30.39 8.81 17.14
N HIS A 563 -31.27 7.99 16.57
CA HIS A 563 -32.71 8.18 16.66
C HIS A 563 -33.32 7.18 17.65
N ALA A 564 -34.25 7.63 18.48
CA ALA A 564 -35.11 6.74 19.26
C ALA A 564 -36.41 6.44 18.49
N TRP A 565 -36.91 5.21 18.56
CA TRP A 565 -38.29 4.90 18.16
C TRP A 565 -38.93 3.89 19.13
N SER A 566 -40.22 4.08 19.42
CA SER A 566 -41.02 3.09 20.14
C SER A 566 -41.71 2.13 19.18
N SER A 567 -41.49 0.82 19.35
CA SER A 567 -42.25 -0.20 18.63
C SER A 567 -43.69 -0.27 19.18
N PRO A 568 -44.74 -0.21 18.35
CA PRO A 568 -46.11 -0.35 18.83
C PRO A 568 -46.47 -1.79 19.23
N LYS A 569 -45.57 -2.77 19.04
CA LYS A 569 -45.77 -4.19 19.39
C LYS A 569 -44.96 -4.63 20.63
N LEU A 570 -43.91 -3.89 20.97
CA LEU A 570 -43.04 -4.18 22.11
C LEU A 570 -43.34 -3.22 23.25
N THR A 571 -44.05 -3.71 24.26
CA THR A 571 -44.13 -3.11 25.59
C THR A 571 -43.10 -3.77 26.50
N THR A 572 -42.83 -3.20 27.67
CA THR A 572 -42.02 -3.88 28.72
C THR A 572 -42.58 -5.27 29.04
N SER A 573 -43.91 -5.40 29.07
CA SER A 573 -44.63 -6.65 29.35
C SER A 573 -44.57 -7.68 28.22
N THR A 574 -44.55 -7.28 26.94
CA THR A 574 -44.36 -8.25 25.84
C THR A 574 -42.89 -8.65 25.67
N MET A 575 -41.94 -7.72 25.86
CA MET A 575 -40.51 -8.07 25.90
C MET A 575 -40.14 -8.97 27.11
N ALA A 576 -40.92 -8.95 28.19
CA ALA A 576 -40.78 -9.88 29.32
C ALA A 576 -41.36 -11.29 29.06
N ALA A 577 -42.15 -11.46 27.99
CA ALA A 577 -42.83 -12.71 27.65
C ALA A 577 -42.27 -13.40 26.39
N MET A 578 -41.50 -12.68 25.57
CA MET A 578 -40.87 -13.16 24.34
C MET A 578 -39.45 -13.67 24.58
N ASP A 579 -38.95 -14.52 23.68
CA ASP A 579 -37.52 -14.85 23.61
C ASP A 579 -36.70 -13.85 22.75
N ASP A 580 -35.38 -13.91 22.87
CA ASP A 580 -34.46 -12.97 22.21
C ASP A 580 -34.52 -13.04 20.67
N GLN A 581 -34.85 -14.21 20.13
CA GLN A 581 -35.05 -14.43 18.70
C GLN A 581 -36.41 -13.89 18.24
N GLU A 582 -37.47 -14.01 19.03
CA GLU A 582 -38.76 -13.37 18.78
C GLU A 582 -38.64 -11.85 18.77
N ILE A 583 -37.98 -11.25 19.76
CA ILE A 583 -37.73 -9.81 19.84
C ILE A 583 -36.94 -9.34 18.60
N PHE A 584 -35.85 -10.04 18.25
CA PHE A 584 -35.08 -9.73 17.03
C PHE A 584 -35.94 -9.81 15.77
N ARG A 585 -36.78 -10.85 15.62
CA ARG A 585 -37.70 -11.00 14.48
C ARG A 585 -38.77 -9.91 14.44
N VAL A 586 -39.27 -9.42 15.58
CA VAL A 586 -40.24 -8.31 15.63
C VAL A 586 -39.56 -7.02 15.19
N ILE A 587 -38.44 -6.64 15.80
CA ILE A 587 -37.70 -5.41 15.48
C ILE A 587 -37.30 -5.40 14.00
N ARG A 588 -36.70 -6.49 13.51
CA ARG A 588 -36.25 -6.60 12.11
C ARG A 588 -37.38 -6.54 11.08
N ARG A 589 -38.62 -6.86 11.45
CA ARG A 589 -39.82 -6.75 10.60
C ARG A 589 -40.48 -5.36 10.60
N GLU A 590 -40.10 -4.47 11.52
CA GLU A 590 -40.59 -3.09 11.56
C GLU A 590 -39.66 -2.09 10.87
N LEU A 591 -38.41 -2.49 10.64
CA LEU A 591 -37.48 -1.79 9.75
C LEU A 591 -37.95 -1.86 8.28
N PRO A 592 -37.64 -0.84 7.44
CA PRO A 592 -37.93 -0.90 6.02
C PRO A 592 -37.17 -2.07 5.35
N ALA A 593 -37.81 -2.75 4.40
CA ALA A 593 -37.13 -3.76 3.61
C ALA A 593 -36.13 -3.09 2.65
N ASN A 594 -34.85 -3.45 2.72
CA ASN A 594 -33.79 -2.75 1.98
C ASN A 594 -33.93 -2.92 0.46
N HIS A 595 -34.39 -1.85 -0.20
CA HIS A 595 -33.81 -1.41 -1.47
C HIS A 595 -32.58 -0.51 -1.25
N ASP A 596 -32.50 0.16 -0.10
CA ASP A 596 -31.40 1.06 0.25
C ASP A 596 -30.22 0.35 0.95
N PRO A 597 -28.98 0.83 0.78
CA PRO A 597 -27.75 0.22 1.30
C PRO A 597 -27.44 0.58 2.77
N ILE A 598 -28.44 0.50 3.66
CA ILE A 598 -28.29 0.84 5.09
C ILE A 598 -28.15 -0.42 5.95
N LEU A 599 -27.21 -0.40 6.90
CA LEU A 599 -27.11 -1.35 8.01
C LEU A 599 -27.59 -0.66 9.29
N HIS A 600 -28.56 -1.27 9.97
CA HIS A 600 -29.09 -0.75 11.23
C HIS A 600 -28.33 -1.31 12.42
N VAL A 601 -27.80 -0.43 13.27
CA VAL A 601 -27.19 -0.79 14.56
C VAL A 601 -28.12 -0.30 15.66
N ILE A 602 -28.71 -1.23 16.41
CA ILE A 602 -29.84 -0.97 17.29
C ILE A 602 -29.49 -1.43 18.71
N VAL A 603 -29.79 -0.59 19.70
CA VAL A 603 -29.73 -0.99 21.11
C VAL A 603 -31.15 -0.94 21.71
N THR A 604 -31.55 -1.99 22.43
CA THR A 604 -32.83 -1.98 23.16
C THR A 604 -32.70 -1.16 24.44
N GLY A 605 -33.48 -0.08 24.59
CA GLY A 605 -33.44 0.78 25.78
C GLY A 605 -34.31 0.28 26.94
N CYS A 606 -35.37 -0.47 26.63
CA CYS A 606 -36.37 -0.90 27.60
C CYS A 606 -36.10 -2.29 28.21
N CYS A 607 -34.94 -2.88 27.93
CA CYS A 607 -34.46 -4.05 28.64
C CYS A 607 -34.18 -3.73 30.12
N ARG A 608 -34.40 -4.69 31.02
CA ARG A 608 -34.23 -4.52 32.48
C ARG A 608 -33.73 -5.80 33.13
N PHE A 609 -32.94 -5.71 34.19
CA PHE A 609 -32.55 -6.85 35.02
C PHE A 609 -33.59 -7.14 36.11
N ASN A 610 -34.08 -8.38 36.17
CA ASN A 610 -34.96 -8.84 37.23
C ASN A 610 -34.16 -9.61 38.29
N ALA A 611 -33.74 -8.90 39.34
CA ALA A 611 -32.97 -9.46 40.44
C ALA A 611 -33.65 -10.61 41.20
N THR A 612 -34.98 -10.73 41.13
CA THR A 612 -35.74 -11.82 41.77
C THR A 612 -35.68 -13.13 40.96
N SER A 613 -35.59 -13.04 39.62
CA SER A 613 -35.46 -14.21 38.75
C SER A 613 -34.02 -14.46 38.27
N GLY A 614 -33.11 -13.51 38.50
CA GLY A 614 -31.72 -13.56 38.03
C GLY A 614 -31.58 -13.41 36.51
N ARG A 615 -32.59 -12.87 35.82
CA ARG A 615 -32.64 -12.78 34.35
C ARG A 615 -32.70 -11.34 33.86
N ALA A 616 -31.94 -11.04 32.82
CA ALA A 616 -32.23 -9.90 31.96
C ALA A 616 -33.51 -10.16 31.15
N VAL A 617 -34.30 -9.11 30.95
CA VAL A 617 -35.50 -9.06 30.11
C VAL A 617 -35.20 -8.16 28.93
N GLY A 618 -35.51 -8.60 27.70
CA GLY A 618 -35.34 -7.80 26.49
C GLY A 618 -33.89 -7.50 26.08
N HIS A 619 -32.92 -8.15 26.71
CA HIS A 619 -31.50 -7.99 26.43
C HIS A 619 -31.09 -9.01 25.35
N VAL A 620 -31.08 -8.55 24.09
CA VAL A 620 -30.81 -9.39 22.92
C VAL A 620 -29.44 -9.08 22.36
N ALA A 621 -28.64 -10.09 22.01
CA ALA A 621 -27.48 -9.97 21.13
C ALA A 621 -27.75 -10.83 19.88
N ASN A 622 -27.92 -10.19 18.71
CA ASN A 622 -28.17 -10.87 17.42
C ASN A 622 -27.82 -9.95 16.23
N GLY A 623 -27.05 -10.46 15.27
CA GLY A 623 -26.75 -9.82 13.99
C GLY A 623 -27.23 -10.64 12.78
N ALA A 624 -27.54 -9.96 11.66
CA ALA A 624 -27.88 -10.62 10.40
C ALA A 624 -27.62 -9.77 9.14
N ASP A 625 -27.15 -10.43 8.09
CA ASP A 625 -26.65 -9.88 6.82
C ASP A 625 -27.69 -9.85 5.67
N GLY A 626 -28.80 -10.56 5.82
CA GLY A 626 -29.94 -10.49 4.88
C GLY A 626 -30.65 -9.12 4.89
N SER A 627 -31.70 -8.95 4.08
CA SER A 627 -32.47 -7.69 4.03
C SER A 627 -33.62 -7.65 5.05
N PRO A 628 -33.78 -6.58 5.87
CA PRO A 628 -32.79 -5.52 6.13
C PRO A 628 -31.64 -6.01 7.01
N ARG A 629 -30.47 -5.35 6.91
CA ARG A 629 -29.27 -5.67 7.69
C ARG A 629 -29.36 -5.06 9.08
N VAL A 630 -29.11 -5.89 10.11
CA VAL A 630 -29.34 -5.50 11.51
C VAL A 630 -28.26 -6.08 12.41
N ALA A 631 -27.68 -5.24 13.27
CA ALA A 631 -27.07 -5.64 14.53
C ALA A 631 -27.96 -5.14 15.68
N LEU A 632 -28.35 -6.02 16.60
CA LEU A 632 -29.18 -5.70 17.76
C LEU A 632 -28.44 -6.09 19.04
N PHE A 633 -28.29 -5.16 19.98
CA PHE A 633 -27.69 -5.38 21.30
C PHE A 633 -28.60 -4.91 22.47
N GLY A 634 -28.39 -5.42 23.68
CA GLY A 634 -29.19 -5.11 24.86
C GLY A 634 -28.63 -3.98 25.73
N GLY A 635 -29.41 -2.93 25.97
CA GLY A 635 -28.98 -1.74 26.70
C GLY A 635 -28.81 -1.85 28.23
N CYS A 636 -28.93 -3.03 28.85
CA CYS A 636 -28.86 -3.17 30.32
C CYS A 636 -27.57 -2.63 30.94
N GLY A 637 -26.43 -2.83 30.26
CA GLY A 637 -25.13 -2.33 30.71
C GLY A 637 -24.83 -0.88 30.29
N LEU A 638 -25.71 -0.21 29.54
CA LEU A 638 -25.41 1.06 28.87
C LEU A 638 -25.06 2.20 29.84
N HIS A 639 -25.55 2.16 31.08
CA HIS A 639 -25.19 3.10 32.16
C HIS A 639 -23.70 3.04 32.57
N THR A 640 -22.99 1.93 32.25
CA THR A 640 -21.55 1.79 32.51
C THR A 640 -20.71 2.48 31.43
N TRP A 641 -21.24 2.69 30.22
CA TRP A 641 -20.49 3.19 29.07
C TRP A 641 -20.13 4.68 29.20
N ALA A 642 -19.11 5.14 28.47
CA ALA A 642 -18.75 6.55 28.39
C ALA A 642 -19.71 7.34 27.49
N SER A 643 -19.95 8.61 27.79
CA SER A 643 -20.69 9.57 26.94
C SER A 643 -19.80 10.64 26.32
N SER A 644 -18.51 10.72 26.69
CA SER A 644 -17.53 11.60 26.08
C SER A 644 -16.12 11.02 26.10
N VAL A 645 -15.21 11.60 25.30
CA VAL A 645 -13.77 11.26 25.27
C VAL A 645 -13.12 11.33 26.66
N ARG A 646 -13.61 12.21 27.54
CA ARG A 646 -13.05 12.40 28.89
C ARG A 646 -13.31 11.20 29.80
N ASP A 647 -14.40 10.49 29.55
CA ASP A 647 -14.89 9.42 30.42
C ASP A 647 -14.41 8.04 29.96
N VAL A 648 -13.87 7.92 28.74
CA VAL A 648 -13.42 6.64 28.13
C VAL A 648 -12.54 5.84 29.09
N VAL A 649 -11.42 6.41 29.52
CA VAL A 649 -10.44 5.70 30.35
C VAL A 649 -11.04 5.39 31.73
N SER A 650 -11.64 6.38 32.40
CA SER A 650 -12.19 6.20 33.74
C SER A 650 -13.35 5.20 33.80
N LYS A 651 -14.15 5.09 32.73
CA LYS A 651 -15.22 4.08 32.60
C LYS A 651 -14.67 2.70 32.28
N PHE A 652 -13.76 2.56 31.31
CA PHE A 652 -13.17 1.25 31.00
C PHE A 652 -12.31 0.69 32.14
N THR A 653 -11.66 1.54 32.94
CA THR A 653 -10.93 1.12 34.15
C THR A 653 -11.79 1.15 35.42
N ASP A 654 -13.12 1.25 35.33
CA ASP A 654 -14.00 1.32 36.50
C ASP A 654 -14.07 -0.05 37.22
N ALA A 655 -13.28 -0.18 38.28
CA ALA A 655 -13.21 -1.37 39.12
C ALA A 655 -14.41 -1.55 40.07
N THR A 656 -15.38 -0.62 40.07
CA THR A 656 -16.58 -0.69 40.92
C THR A 656 -17.34 -1.98 40.66
N LYS A 657 -17.67 -2.72 41.73
CA LYS A 657 -18.36 -4.00 41.63
C LYS A 657 -19.85 -3.83 41.32
N ILE A 658 -20.33 -4.65 40.37
CA ILE A 658 -21.73 -4.63 39.94
C ILE A 658 -22.63 -5.12 41.09
N PRO A 659 -23.63 -4.32 41.54
CA PRO A 659 -24.59 -4.76 42.54
C PRO A 659 -25.49 -5.89 42.02
N SER A 660 -25.90 -6.81 42.89
CA SER A 660 -26.80 -7.93 42.52
C SER A 660 -28.23 -7.49 42.14
N THR A 661 -28.50 -6.19 42.07
CA THR A 661 -29.72 -5.58 41.55
C THR A 661 -29.62 -5.19 40.07
N LEU A 662 -28.45 -5.37 39.43
CA LEU A 662 -28.18 -5.08 38.02
C LEU A 662 -27.61 -6.32 37.31
N LEU A 663 -27.61 -6.28 35.97
CA LEU A 663 -27.02 -7.33 35.14
C LEU A 663 -25.48 -7.28 35.23
N ASP A 664 -24.87 -8.38 35.67
CA ASP A 664 -23.43 -8.62 35.48
C ASP A 664 -23.19 -9.31 34.13
N ASP A 665 -23.05 -8.50 33.08
CA ASP A 665 -22.55 -8.91 31.77
C ASP A 665 -21.16 -8.32 31.55
N SER A 666 -20.18 -8.79 32.32
CA SER A 666 -18.81 -8.23 32.38
C SER A 666 -17.69 -9.21 32.01
N GLY A 667 -18.02 -10.33 31.36
CA GLY A 667 -17.01 -11.35 31.04
C GLY A 667 -16.37 -11.97 32.30
N HIS A 668 -17.17 -12.20 33.34
CA HIS A 668 -16.75 -12.71 34.66
C HIS A 668 -15.84 -11.79 35.50
N ARG A 669 -15.64 -10.52 35.12
CA ARG A 669 -14.84 -9.54 35.89
C ARG A 669 -15.58 -8.97 37.10
N GLY A 670 -16.91 -8.91 37.03
CA GLY A 670 -17.83 -8.37 38.02
C GLY A 670 -17.71 -6.85 38.22
N THR A 671 -17.22 -6.10 37.23
CA THR A 671 -16.91 -4.66 37.31
C THR A 671 -17.66 -3.84 36.26
N PHE A 672 -17.96 -2.57 36.54
CA PHE A 672 -18.59 -1.68 35.56
C PHE A 672 -17.74 -1.50 34.29
N GLY A 673 -16.41 -1.33 34.42
CA GLY A 673 -15.52 -1.29 33.25
C GLY A 673 -15.49 -2.60 32.46
N GLY A 674 -15.67 -3.73 33.15
CA GLY A 674 -15.82 -5.05 32.54
C GLY A 674 -17.10 -5.15 31.72
N SER A 675 -18.22 -4.61 32.21
CA SER A 675 -19.49 -4.61 31.48
C SER A 675 -19.52 -3.61 30.34
N TYR A 676 -18.78 -2.49 30.44
CA TYR A 676 -18.56 -1.62 29.30
C TYR A 676 -17.76 -2.33 28.20
N ALA A 677 -16.63 -2.96 28.55
CA ALA A 677 -15.78 -3.69 27.60
C ALA A 677 -16.54 -4.86 26.93
N THR A 678 -17.14 -5.76 27.71
CA THR A 678 -17.94 -6.89 27.19
C THR A 678 -19.09 -6.37 26.31
N GLY A 679 -19.86 -5.38 26.77
CA GLY A 679 -21.03 -4.87 26.04
C GLY A 679 -20.70 -4.20 24.70
N ILE A 680 -19.67 -3.34 24.65
CA ILE A 680 -19.29 -2.69 23.38
C ILE A 680 -18.58 -3.68 22.43
N GLY A 681 -17.85 -4.66 22.97
CA GLY A 681 -17.26 -5.76 22.22
C GLY A 681 -18.31 -6.70 21.61
N ALA A 682 -19.37 -7.02 22.36
CA ALA A 682 -20.50 -7.81 21.86
C ALA A 682 -21.31 -7.05 20.80
N LEU A 683 -21.55 -5.75 20.98
CA LEU A 683 -22.15 -4.91 19.93
C LEU A 683 -21.31 -4.93 18.63
N LEU A 684 -19.97 -4.90 18.74
CA LEU A 684 -19.06 -5.01 17.60
C LEU A 684 -19.08 -6.42 16.95
N HIS A 685 -19.32 -7.48 17.73
CA HIS A 685 -19.55 -8.84 17.25
C HIS A 685 -20.83 -8.94 16.40
N GLU A 686 -21.96 -8.41 16.89
CA GLU A 686 -23.22 -8.40 16.15
C GLU A 686 -23.14 -7.50 14.89
N MET A 687 -22.38 -6.40 14.95
CA MET A 687 -22.03 -5.61 13.77
C MET A 687 -21.22 -6.43 12.75
N GLY A 688 -20.32 -7.31 13.20
CA GLY A 688 -19.62 -8.28 12.36
C GLY A 688 -20.59 -9.21 11.63
N HIS A 689 -21.52 -9.85 12.34
CA HIS A 689 -22.56 -10.67 11.72
C HIS A 689 -23.44 -9.88 10.73
N ALA A 690 -23.83 -8.64 11.06
CA ALA A 690 -24.58 -7.76 10.16
C ALA A 690 -23.78 -7.35 8.90
N LEU A 691 -22.45 -7.30 9.00
CA LEU A 691 -21.53 -7.07 7.87
C LEU A 691 -21.28 -8.34 7.04
N GLY A 692 -21.62 -9.53 7.55
CA GLY A 692 -21.49 -10.82 6.85
C GLY A 692 -20.33 -11.70 7.36
N LEU A 693 -19.81 -11.43 8.56
CA LEU A 693 -18.79 -12.25 9.20
C LEU A 693 -19.41 -13.47 9.89
N GLY A 694 -18.70 -14.60 9.88
CA GLY A 694 -19.02 -15.78 10.70
C GLY A 694 -18.45 -15.65 12.11
N HIS A 695 -18.64 -16.70 12.92
CA HIS A 695 -17.80 -16.90 14.10
C HIS A 695 -16.33 -17.10 13.69
N ALA A 696 -15.41 -17.03 14.64
CA ALA A 696 -13.98 -17.21 14.40
C ALA A 696 -13.30 -17.95 15.57
N PRO A 697 -12.01 -18.35 15.42
CA PRO A 697 -11.27 -18.99 16.49
C PRO A 697 -11.20 -18.15 17.79
N PRO A 698 -11.11 -18.80 18.98
CA PRO A 698 -10.94 -18.13 20.26
C PRO A 698 -9.76 -17.14 20.27
N GLY A 699 -9.91 -16.02 20.96
CA GLY A 699 -8.92 -14.93 20.97
C GLY A 699 -9.12 -13.89 19.85
N THR A 700 -10.32 -13.81 19.28
CA THR A 700 -10.70 -12.77 18.30
C THR A 700 -12.08 -12.20 18.59
N ILE A 701 -12.41 -11.01 18.06
CA ILE A 701 -13.69 -10.33 18.33
C ILE A 701 -14.91 -11.17 17.93
N MET A 702 -14.84 -11.91 16.81
CA MET A 702 -15.89 -12.86 16.37
C MET A 702 -15.90 -14.18 17.18
N SER A 703 -15.39 -14.16 18.41
CA SER A 703 -15.50 -15.23 19.41
C SER A 703 -15.86 -14.62 20.78
N ARG A 704 -14.92 -14.57 21.72
CA ARG A 704 -15.01 -13.85 23.01
C ARG A 704 -14.07 -12.66 23.12
N GLY A 705 -13.23 -12.40 22.12
CA GLY A 705 -12.19 -11.38 22.19
C GLY A 705 -12.68 -9.93 22.29
N GLY A 706 -13.98 -9.69 22.07
CA GLY A 706 -14.63 -8.42 22.44
C GLY A 706 -14.55 -8.09 23.93
N ASP A 707 -14.37 -9.09 24.80
CA ASP A 707 -14.17 -8.86 26.24
C ASP A 707 -12.93 -7.97 26.50
N ASP A 708 -11.88 -8.03 25.68
CA ASP A 708 -10.63 -7.26 25.83
C ASP A 708 -10.62 -5.90 25.10
N ILE A 709 -11.74 -5.47 24.51
CA ILE A 709 -11.80 -4.32 23.58
C ILE A 709 -11.30 -2.99 24.19
N HIS A 710 -11.31 -2.86 25.53
CA HIS A 710 -10.74 -1.71 26.24
C HIS A 710 -9.23 -1.54 26.00
N ARG A 711 -8.51 -2.63 25.72
CA ARG A 711 -7.06 -2.65 25.42
C ARG A 711 -6.69 -1.96 24.10
N LEU A 712 -7.66 -1.61 23.25
CA LEU A 712 -7.44 -0.75 22.08
C LEU A 712 -7.27 0.73 22.44
N VAL A 713 -7.76 1.16 23.62
CA VAL A 713 -7.90 2.58 23.98
C VAL A 713 -7.41 2.93 25.40
N CYS A 714 -7.10 1.93 26.23
CA CYS A 714 -6.59 2.09 27.60
C CYS A 714 -5.15 1.57 27.73
N VAL A 715 -4.34 2.27 28.53
CA VAL A 715 -2.94 1.88 28.86
C VAL A 715 -2.88 1.08 30.17
N PHE A 716 -3.96 1.08 30.95
CA PHE A 716 -4.10 0.33 32.20
C PHE A 716 -5.35 -0.54 32.16
N ASP A 717 -5.26 -1.73 32.74
CA ASP A 717 -6.38 -2.66 32.92
C ASP A 717 -7.14 -2.35 34.23
N MET A 718 -8.29 -2.97 34.44
CA MET A 718 -9.22 -2.68 35.55
C MET A 718 -8.67 -3.00 36.95
N ASP A 719 -7.56 -3.72 37.03
CA ASP A 719 -6.82 -4.03 38.26
C ASP A 719 -5.60 -3.10 38.49
N GLY A 720 -5.42 -2.10 37.63
CA GLY A 720 -4.31 -1.14 37.67
C GLY A 720 -3.01 -1.64 37.04
N ARG A 721 -2.97 -2.83 36.44
CA ARG A 721 -1.80 -3.31 35.67
C ARG A 721 -1.64 -2.52 34.38
N HIS A 722 -0.40 -2.26 33.98
CA HIS A 722 -0.09 -1.67 32.68
C HIS A 722 -0.35 -2.69 31.56
N ILE A 723 -1.11 -2.31 30.54
CA ILE A 723 -1.34 -3.11 29.33
C ILE A 723 -0.10 -2.95 28.43
N SER A 724 0.54 -4.05 28.05
CA SER A 724 1.67 -4.04 27.11
C SER A 724 1.16 -3.99 25.65
N ASP A 725 1.98 -4.32 24.66
CA ASP A 725 1.51 -4.53 23.28
C ASP A 725 0.52 -5.73 23.14
N ASP A 726 0.23 -6.45 24.23
CA ASP A 726 -0.80 -7.50 24.32
C ASP A 726 -2.23 -6.93 24.31
N ARG A 727 -2.85 -6.95 23.13
CA ARG A 727 -4.26 -6.59 22.92
C ARG A 727 -5.26 -7.65 23.44
N GLY A 728 -4.80 -8.77 23.99
CA GLY A 728 -5.66 -9.90 24.33
C GLY A 728 -6.43 -10.38 23.11
N GLY A 729 -7.74 -10.63 23.26
CA GLY A 729 -8.62 -11.01 22.16
C GLY A 729 -9.10 -9.86 21.25
N ALA A 730 -8.68 -8.60 21.49
CA ALA A 730 -9.15 -7.43 20.76
C ALA A 730 -8.51 -7.28 19.36
N ALA A 731 -8.74 -8.28 18.50
CA ALA A 731 -8.28 -8.35 17.13
C ALA A 731 -9.36 -8.97 16.21
N TRP A 732 -9.33 -8.64 14.92
CA TRP A 732 -10.04 -9.44 13.92
C TRP A 732 -9.30 -10.76 13.68
N HIS A 733 -10.05 -11.79 13.25
CA HIS A 733 -9.41 -12.88 12.53
C HIS A 733 -8.98 -12.37 11.13
N VAL A 734 -7.87 -12.88 10.57
CA VAL A 734 -7.30 -12.35 9.32
C VAL A 734 -8.31 -12.43 8.16
N ALA A 735 -9.13 -13.49 8.12
CA ALA A 735 -10.24 -13.63 7.18
C ALA A 735 -11.27 -12.51 7.31
N ASN A 736 -11.65 -12.18 8.55
CA ASN A 736 -12.61 -11.14 8.88
C ASN A 736 -12.06 -9.75 8.53
N ALA A 737 -10.78 -9.49 8.76
CA ALA A 737 -10.12 -8.26 8.32
C ALA A 737 -10.15 -8.07 6.79
N VAL A 738 -9.92 -9.14 6.02
CA VAL A 738 -10.01 -9.13 4.54
C VAL A 738 -11.45 -8.98 4.05
N LYS A 739 -12.41 -9.73 4.64
CA LYS A 739 -13.86 -9.59 4.40
C LYS A 739 -14.30 -8.14 4.63
N LEU A 740 -13.82 -7.51 5.70
CA LEU A 740 -14.10 -6.11 6.04
C LEU A 740 -13.42 -5.11 5.10
N ASP A 741 -12.16 -5.30 4.68
CA ASP A 741 -11.50 -4.40 3.74
C ASP A 741 -12.24 -4.31 2.40
N HIS A 742 -12.82 -5.44 1.97
CA HIS A 742 -13.64 -5.56 0.77
C HIS A 742 -15.11 -5.22 0.96
N SER A 743 -15.58 -5.06 2.20
CA SER A 743 -16.98 -4.71 2.49
C SER A 743 -17.34 -3.34 1.91
N PRO A 744 -18.49 -3.20 1.22
CA PRO A 744 -18.88 -1.95 0.59
C PRO A 744 -19.23 -0.86 1.62
N TYR A 745 -19.53 -1.26 2.86
CA TYR A 745 -19.71 -0.37 4.01
C TYR A 745 -18.40 0.31 4.46
N LEU A 746 -17.23 -0.30 4.20
CA LEU A 746 -15.92 0.24 4.55
C LEU A 746 -15.15 0.80 3.35
N ARG A 747 -15.48 0.39 2.12
CA ARG A 747 -14.90 0.93 0.88
C ARG A 747 -15.60 2.22 0.44
N ARG A 748 -14.83 3.30 0.37
CA ARG A 748 -15.16 4.45 -0.51
C ARG A 748 -15.02 3.98 -1.96
N LEU A 749 -15.96 4.35 -2.84
CA LEU A 749 -16.00 3.82 -4.20
C LEU A 749 -14.69 4.11 -4.95
N SER A 750 -14.20 3.15 -5.73
CA SER A 750 -13.25 3.42 -6.81
C SER A 750 -14.00 3.59 -8.14
N PRO A 751 -13.48 4.34 -9.12
CA PRO A 751 -14.12 4.48 -10.43
C PRO A 751 -14.41 3.14 -11.17
N ALA A 752 -13.72 2.06 -10.79
CA ALA A 752 -13.95 0.72 -11.34
C ALA A 752 -15.31 0.11 -10.92
N LEU A 753 -15.81 0.44 -9.71
CA LEU A 753 -17.13 -0.05 -9.25
C LEU A 753 -18.29 0.61 -10.02
N THR A 754 -18.12 1.83 -10.51
CA THR A 754 -19.16 2.58 -11.24
C THR A 754 -19.54 1.91 -12.57
N LEU A 755 -18.58 1.25 -13.23
CA LEU A 755 -18.81 0.50 -14.46
C LEU A 755 -19.65 -0.77 -14.23
N PHE A 756 -19.53 -1.40 -13.05
CA PHE A 756 -20.04 -2.74 -12.83
C PHE A 756 -21.56 -2.85 -12.72
N HIS A 757 -22.26 -1.76 -12.39
CA HIS A 757 -23.73 -1.74 -12.37
C HIS A 757 -24.37 -1.81 -13.77
N GLN A 758 -23.60 -1.66 -14.86
CA GLN A 758 -24.13 -1.63 -16.23
C GLN A 758 -24.05 -2.97 -16.98
N HIS A 759 -23.19 -3.91 -16.58
CA HIS A 759 -22.84 -5.11 -17.37
C HIS A 759 -23.53 -6.42 -16.96
N ARG A 760 -24.78 -6.37 -16.48
CA ARG A 760 -25.44 -7.52 -15.81
C ARG A 760 -26.11 -8.57 -16.75
N HIS A 761 -25.64 -8.73 -17.99
CA HIS A 761 -26.32 -9.54 -19.02
C HIS A 761 -25.38 -10.24 -20.04
N ASN A 762 -25.22 -11.58 -19.95
CA ASN A 762 -25.60 -12.56 -20.98
C ASN A 762 -25.65 -14.02 -20.41
N ARG A 763 -25.67 -15.09 -21.27
CA ARG A 763 -25.40 -16.52 -20.93
C ARG A 763 -24.75 -17.35 -22.08
N ASN A 764 -23.80 -18.29 -21.81
CA ASN A 764 -23.91 -19.79 -21.94
C ASN A 764 -22.59 -20.61 -22.20
N GLY A 765 -22.24 -21.62 -21.38
CA GLY A 765 -21.25 -22.68 -21.79
C GLY A 765 -20.81 -23.81 -20.80
N PRO A 766 -20.23 -24.97 -21.25
CA PRO A 766 -20.01 -26.20 -20.45
C PRO A 766 -18.52 -26.69 -20.32
N THR A 767 -18.18 -28.00 -20.37
CA THR A 767 -17.89 -28.92 -19.21
C THR A 767 -17.06 -30.18 -19.65
N ILE A 768 -16.64 -31.07 -18.71
CA ILE A 768 -16.19 -32.50 -18.85
C ILE A 768 -14.66 -32.80 -18.58
N GLN A 769 -14.20 -34.05 -18.76
CA GLN A 769 -13.17 -34.88 -18.04
C GLN A 769 -12.34 -35.75 -19.07
N TRP A 770 -11.29 -36.57 -18.84
CA TRP A 770 -10.77 -37.46 -17.75
C TRP A 770 -9.24 -37.83 -17.90
N ARG A 771 -8.51 -37.99 -16.78
CA ARG A 771 -7.48 -39.01 -16.31
C ARG A 771 -6.68 -39.92 -17.33
N HIS A 772 -5.43 -40.41 -17.15
CA HIS A 772 -4.42 -40.49 -16.04
C HIS A 772 -2.93 -40.69 -16.50
N ASP A 773 -2.00 -40.81 -15.53
CA ASP A 773 -0.66 -41.51 -15.45
C ASP A 773 0.66 -41.06 -16.15
N PHE A 774 1.69 -40.91 -15.29
CA PHE A 774 3.18 -41.05 -15.34
C PHE A 774 4.05 -40.81 -16.61
N LEU A 775 5.16 -40.07 -16.41
CA LEU A 775 6.57 -40.58 -16.37
C LEU A 775 7.53 -39.42 -16.05
N GLY A 776 8.49 -39.63 -15.13
CA GLY A 776 9.41 -38.60 -14.63
C GLY A 776 10.67 -38.37 -15.49
N PRO A 777 11.56 -37.42 -15.09
CA PRO A 777 12.77 -37.07 -15.84
C PRO A 777 13.89 -38.12 -15.75
N ALA A 778 14.74 -38.15 -16.78
CA ALA A 778 15.96 -38.97 -16.86
C ALA A 778 17.24 -38.13 -16.69
N GLY A 779 18.34 -38.75 -16.29
CA GLY A 779 19.58 -38.07 -15.88
C GLY A 779 19.52 -37.58 -14.43
N LEU A 780 20.68 -37.55 -13.75
CA LEU A 780 20.76 -37.24 -12.32
C LEU A 780 21.91 -36.29 -11.92
N ALA A 781 22.90 -36.04 -12.79
CA ALA A 781 24.13 -35.33 -12.43
C ALA A 781 23.90 -33.87 -12.00
N TYR A 782 24.30 -33.56 -10.77
CA TYR A 782 24.36 -32.20 -10.20
C TYR A 782 25.78 -31.63 -10.12
N MET A 783 26.81 -32.39 -10.53
CA MET A 783 28.23 -32.03 -10.32
C MET A 783 28.85 -31.24 -11.48
N ASP A 784 28.17 -31.07 -12.61
CA ASP A 784 28.66 -30.31 -13.78
C ASP A 784 28.34 -28.80 -13.68
N GLY A 785 28.51 -28.23 -12.48
CA GLY A 785 28.26 -26.81 -12.21
C GLY A 785 26.80 -26.37 -12.25
N PRO A 786 26.56 -25.03 -12.21
CA PRO A 786 25.21 -24.45 -12.13
C PRO A 786 24.32 -24.90 -13.28
N GLN A 787 23.19 -25.52 -12.93
CA GLN A 787 22.24 -26.11 -13.87
C GLN A 787 21.37 -25.03 -14.51
N ARG A 788 21.54 -24.80 -15.82
CA ARG A 788 20.74 -23.83 -16.61
C ARG A 788 19.54 -24.55 -17.25
N PRO A 789 18.29 -24.07 -17.08
CA PRO A 789 17.12 -24.71 -17.67
C PRO A 789 17.06 -24.48 -19.19
N PHE A 790 16.55 -25.47 -19.94
CA PHE A 790 16.33 -25.37 -21.39
C PHE A 790 14.99 -26.00 -21.82
N ARG A 791 14.50 -25.61 -23.00
CA ARG A 791 13.27 -26.18 -23.61
C ARG A 791 13.32 -26.13 -25.14
N VAL A 792 13.18 -27.29 -25.78
CA VAL A 792 12.99 -27.43 -27.25
C VAL A 792 11.52 -27.69 -27.52
N ASN A 793 10.89 -26.89 -28.39
CA ASN A 793 9.50 -27.07 -28.81
C ASN A 793 9.43 -27.68 -30.23
N PHE A 794 8.60 -28.69 -30.43
CA PHE A 794 8.44 -29.36 -31.72
C PHE A 794 7.32 -28.70 -32.55
N ARG A 795 7.69 -28.10 -33.70
CA ARG A 795 6.76 -27.46 -34.64
C ARG A 795 6.65 -28.29 -35.93
N ARG A 796 5.44 -28.43 -36.48
CA ARG A 796 5.17 -29.04 -37.80
C ARG A 796 5.75 -28.15 -38.90
N GLY A 797 6.34 -28.74 -39.94
CA GLY A 797 7.14 -27.98 -40.92
C GLY A 797 8.39 -27.33 -40.32
N GLY A 798 8.79 -27.72 -39.12
CA GLY A 798 9.85 -27.09 -38.33
C GLY A 798 11.12 -27.94 -38.28
N CYS A 799 12.27 -27.28 -38.41
CA CYS A 799 13.58 -27.89 -38.19
C CYS A 799 14.03 -27.76 -36.73
N ILE A 800 14.64 -28.83 -36.23
CA ILE A 800 15.22 -28.97 -34.90
C ILE A 800 16.69 -29.31 -35.10
N GLN A 801 17.58 -28.49 -34.57
CA GLN A 801 19.01 -28.78 -34.56
C GLN A 801 19.33 -29.70 -33.36
N MET A 802 20.10 -30.77 -33.59
CA MET A 802 20.37 -31.80 -32.58
C MET A 802 21.71 -31.62 -31.86
N ASP A 803 22.65 -30.83 -32.40
CA ASP A 803 23.86 -30.42 -31.69
C ASP A 803 23.52 -29.58 -30.43
N LEU A 804 22.52 -28.71 -30.54
CA LEU A 804 21.90 -27.88 -29.49
C LEU A 804 21.23 -28.66 -28.33
N LEU A 805 21.16 -29.99 -28.43
CA LEU A 805 20.77 -30.89 -27.34
C LEU A 805 21.98 -31.64 -26.74
N LEU A 806 23.21 -31.34 -27.17
CA LEU A 806 24.42 -32.06 -26.81
C LEU A 806 25.59 -31.14 -26.44
N ASP A 807 25.77 -29.98 -27.09
CA ASP A 807 26.57 -28.84 -26.58
C ASP A 807 26.20 -27.51 -27.27
N LYS A 808 26.52 -26.38 -26.63
CA LYS A 808 26.27 -24.97 -27.03
C LYS A 808 24.80 -24.52 -27.03
N ALA A 809 24.61 -23.21 -27.28
CA ALA A 809 23.45 -22.43 -26.86
C ALA A 809 22.66 -21.81 -28.03
N ASP A 810 21.44 -21.38 -27.70
CA ASP A 810 20.43 -20.70 -28.54
C ASP A 810 19.63 -21.61 -29.52
N ILE A 811 18.51 -22.13 -29.01
CA ILE A 811 17.56 -23.00 -29.74
C ILE A 811 16.75 -22.17 -30.76
N VAL A 812 17.24 -22.05 -31.99
CA VAL A 812 16.54 -21.32 -33.07
C VAL A 812 15.61 -22.26 -33.86
N VAL A 813 14.29 -22.10 -33.71
CA VAL A 813 13.28 -22.85 -34.48
C VAL A 813 12.71 -21.99 -35.61
N GLY A 814 13.44 -21.93 -36.73
CA GLY A 814 12.93 -21.54 -38.06
C GLY A 814 13.85 -20.66 -38.92
N GLY A 815 13.64 -20.70 -40.24
CA GLY A 815 13.96 -19.55 -41.11
C GLY A 815 15.34 -19.49 -41.78
N GLY A 816 15.91 -20.59 -42.27
CA GLY A 816 17.11 -20.54 -43.12
C GLY A 816 17.45 -21.86 -43.80
N ALA A 817 17.55 -21.86 -45.13
CA ALA A 817 17.88 -23.03 -45.94
C ALA A 817 19.35 -23.01 -46.35
N ASN A 818 20.12 -23.93 -45.75
CA ASN A 818 21.31 -24.57 -46.31
C ASN A 818 21.09 -26.07 -46.06
N GLU A 819 21.43 -26.92 -47.03
CA GLU A 819 21.00 -28.33 -47.04
C GLU A 819 22.07 -29.31 -46.52
N ASP A 820 23.32 -28.86 -46.36
CA ASP A 820 24.50 -29.67 -45.98
C ASP A 820 24.78 -29.65 -44.46
N ASP A 821 23.81 -30.02 -43.62
CA ASP A 821 23.99 -30.08 -42.14
C ASP A 821 23.39 -31.36 -41.52
N ASP A 822 24.24 -32.37 -41.32
CA ASP A 822 23.89 -33.71 -40.80
C ASP A 822 23.25 -33.71 -39.39
N MET A 823 23.37 -32.61 -38.64
CA MET A 823 22.82 -32.48 -37.28
C MET A 823 21.41 -31.87 -37.26
N ARG A 824 20.81 -31.60 -38.42
CA ARG A 824 19.51 -30.93 -38.56
C ARG A 824 18.38 -31.92 -38.89
N PHE A 825 17.35 -31.99 -38.05
CA PHE A 825 16.17 -32.84 -38.27
C PHE A 825 14.91 -32.00 -38.45
N CYS A 826 14.29 -32.06 -39.63
CA CYS A 826 13.08 -31.32 -39.97
C CYS A 826 11.84 -32.22 -40.02
N LEU A 827 10.78 -31.81 -39.34
CA LEU A 827 9.46 -32.44 -39.38
C LEU A 827 8.64 -31.93 -40.57
N ASP A 828 8.05 -32.82 -41.35
CA ASP A 828 7.06 -32.44 -42.37
C ASP A 828 5.79 -31.84 -41.74
N GLU A 829 4.91 -31.19 -42.52
CA GLU A 829 3.68 -30.57 -41.99
C GLU A 829 2.71 -31.58 -41.33
N SER A 830 2.76 -32.85 -41.74
CA SER A 830 2.00 -33.97 -41.20
C SER A 830 2.76 -34.82 -40.19
N GLU A 831 4.05 -34.54 -39.97
CA GLU A 831 4.92 -35.32 -39.10
C GLU A 831 4.95 -34.76 -37.67
N VAL A 832 4.92 -35.65 -36.68
CA VAL A 832 4.89 -35.33 -35.25
C VAL A 832 5.72 -36.32 -34.46
N VAL A 833 6.42 -35.84 -33.41
CA VAL A 833 7.18 -36.71 -32.50
C VAL A 833 6.20 -37.50 -31.62
N MET A 834 6.29 -38.84 -31.69
CA MET A 834 5.46 -39.79 -30.96
C MET A 834 6.20 -40.38 -29.75
N ALA A 835 7.52 -40.56 -29.82
CA ALA A 835 8.32 -40.98 -28.67
C ALA A 835 9.75 -40.42 -28.74
N VAL A 836 10.44 -40.40 -27.59
CA VAL A 836 11.86 -40.05 -27.47
C VAL A 836 12.59 -41.12 -26.67
N THR A 837 13.62 -41.73 -27.23
CA THR A 837 14.50 -42.69 -26.55
C THR A 837 15.78 -41.99 -26.10
N VAL A 838 16.22 -42.26 -24.88
CA VAL A 838 17.27 -41.51 -24.17
C VAL A 838 18.27 -42.47 -23.54
N HIS A 839 19.52 -42.38 -23.98
CA HIS A 839 20.68 -43.06 -23.39
C HIS A 839 21.31 -42.15 -22.34
N ALA A 840 21.46 -42.61 -21.11
CA ALA A 840 21.97 -41.82 -20.00
C ALA A 840 22.63 -42.71 -18.93
N VAL A 841 23.63 -42.17 -18.21
CA VAL A 841 24.21 -42.81 -17.03
C VAL A 841 24.17 -41.85 -15.83
N ALA A 842 25.02 -40.82 -15.85
CA ALA A 842 24.99 -39.73 -14.86
C ALA A 842 24.29 -38.49 -15.46
N TRP A 843 24.73 -38.09 -16.65
CA TRP A 843 24.11 -37.15 -17.58
C TRP A 843 23.42 -37.92 -18.72
N VAL A 844 22.78 -37.22 -19.66
CA VAL A 844 22.29 -37.81 -20.93
C VAL A 844 23.45 -37.89 -21.93
N ASP A 845 23.70 -39.08 -22.47
CA ASP A 845 24.78 -39.38 -23.43
C ASP A 845 24.30 -39.34 -24.90
N GLY A 846 23.03 -39.66 -25.16
CA GLY A 846 22.48 -39.69 -26.52
C GLY A 846 20.95 -39.77 -26.56
N LEU A 847 20.37 -39.33 -27.68
CA LEU A 847 18.93 -39.15 -27.86
C LEU A 847 18.46 -39.55 -29.27
N GLN A 848 17.29 -40.17 -29.36
CA GLN A 848 16.67 -40.62 -30.61
C GLN A 848 15.19 -40.23 -30.63
N LEU A 849 14.72 -39.64 -31.73
CA LEU A 849 13.31 -39.30 -31.93
C LEU A 849 12.59 -40.40 -32.74
N HIS A 850 11.37 -40.72 -32.33
CA HIS A 850 10.43 -41.55 -33.07
C HIS A 850 9.24 -40.66 -33.45
N THR A 851 8.95 -40.52 -34.73
CA THR A 851 7.78 -39.80 -35.24
C THR A 851 6.66 -40.77 -35.61
N ASN A 852 5.54 -40.23 -36.11
CA ASN A 852 4.47 -41.01 -36.72
C ASN A 852 4.84 -41.59 -38.11
N VAL A 853 6.02 -41.27 -38.66
CA VAL A 853 6.46 -41.67 -40.01
C VAL A 853 7.80 -42.42 -40.01
N ARG A 854 8.76 -42.02 -39.16
CA ARG A 854 10.15 -42.52 -39.16
C ARG A 854 10.78 -42.48 -37.76
N VAL A 855 11.96 -43.07 -37.63
CA VAL A 855 12.80 -43.00 -36.43
C VAL A 855 14.15 -42.44 -36.85
N THR A 856 14.73 -41.53 -36.07
CA THR A 856 16.04 -40.94 -36.36
C THR A 856 17.19 -41.89 -36.06
N GLN A 857 18.40 -41.52 -36.47
CA GLN A 857 19.60 -42.03 -35.81
C GLN A 857 19.65 -41.60 -34.33
N VAL A 858 20.50 -42.26 -33.53
CA VAL A 858 20.84 -41.76 -32.18
C VAL A 858 21.83 -40.61 -32.36
N TYR A 859 21.45 -39.41 -31.93
CA TYR A 859 22.36 -38.27 -31.85
C TYR A 859 23.09 -38.32 -30.50
N GLY A 860 24.41 -38.15 -30.50
CA GLY A 860 25.26 -38.36 -29.32
C GLY A 860 25.84 -39.78 -29.28
N ARG A 861 26.02 -40.35 -28.09
CA ARG A 861 26.54 -41.71 -27.89
C ARG A 861 25.44 -42.63 -27.37
N ALA A 862 25.17 -43.71 -28.11
CA ALA A 862 24.57 -44.89 -27.52
C ALA A 862 25.57 -45.52 -26.52
N ASN A 863 25.07 -45.95 -25.37
CA ASN A 863 25.81 -46.66 -24.34
C ASN A 863 25.23 -48.07 -24.14
N ASP A 864 26.00 -48.99 -23.55
CA ASP A 864 25.60 -50.40 -23.38
C ASP A 864 24.51 -50.64 -22.31
N LEU A 865 23.89 -49.56 -21.80
CA LEU A 865 22.84 -49.60 -20.79
C LEU A 865 21.44 -49.45 -21.42
N PRO A 866 20.40 -50.08 -20.87
CA PRO A 866 19.04 -49.98 -21.42
C PRO A 866 18.54 -48.52 -21.43
N PRO A 867 18.18 -47.95 -22.59
CA PRO A 867 17.73 -46.56 -22.66
C PRO A 867 16.31 -46.38 -22.14
N ALA A 868 16.02 -45.20 -21.59
CA ALA A 868 14.68 -44.80 -21.19
C ALA A 868 13.89 -44.30 -22.42
N ARG A 869 12.67 -44.80 -22.65
CA ARG A 869 11.80 -44.38 -23.75
C ARG A 869 10.57 -43.64 -23.24
N PHE A 870 10.45 -42.37 -23.62
CA PHE A 870 9.31 -41.50 -23.33
C PHE A 870 8.31 -41.52 -24.50
N GLU A 871 7.30 -42.37 -24.42
CA GLU A 871 6.25 -42.47 -25.45
C GLU A 871 5.05 -41.56 -25.14
N ALA A 872 4.46 -40.96 -26.17
CA ALA A 872 3.19 -40.25 -26.08
C ALA A 872 2.02 -41.26 -26.10
N PRO A 873 0.94 -41.07 -25.31
CA PRO A 873 -0.24 -41.92 -25.37
C PRO A 873 -0.90 -41.92 -26.76
N ARG A 874 -1.70 -42.96 -27.05
CA ARG A 874 -2.37 -43.11 -28.36
C ARG A 874 -3.18 -41.86 -28.71
N GLY A 875 -2.90 -41.28 -29.88
CA GLY A 875 -3.55 -40.06 -30.38
C GLY A 875 -2.90 -38.74 -29.95
N MET A 876 -1.86 -38.79 -29.10
CA MET A 876 -1.11 -37.62 -28.64
C MET A 876 0.25 -37.50 -29.35
N GLN A 877 0.89 -36.33 -29.22
CA GLN A 877 2.26 -36.07 -29.69
C GLN A 877 3.10 -35.48 -28.55
N VAL A 878 4.41 -35.66 -28.58
CA VAL A 878 5.33 -34.90 -27.73
C VAL A 878 5.37 -33.46 -28.26
N ALA A 879 5.07 -32.48 -27.40
CA ALA A 879 5.06 -31.06 -27.78
C ALA A 879 6.40 -30.37 -27.52
N ALA A 880 7.08 -30.73 -26.42
CA ALA A 880 8.37 -30.16 -26.05
C ALA A 880 9.18 -31.09 -25.12
N LEU A 881 10.51 -31.01 -25.26
CA LEU A 881 11.47 -31.50 -24.27
C LEU A 881 11.94 -30.33 -23.41
N ALA A 882 12.12 -30.55 -22.10
CA ALA A 882 12.59 -29.52 -21.17
C ALA A 882 13.46 -30.14 -20.07
N GLY A 883 14.53 -29.48 -19.68
CA GLY A 883 15.52 -30.09 -18.77
C GLY A 883 16.53 -29.09 -18.22
N THR A 884 17.65 -29.60 -17.70
CA THR A 884 18.79 -28.81 -17.25
C THR A 884 20.06 -29.18 -17.99
N LEU A 885 20.78 -28.16 -18.45
CA LEU A 885 22.15 -28.22 -18.93
C LEU A 885 23.10 -27.93 -17.76
N GLY A 886 24.11 -28.76 -17.57
CA GLY A 886 25.32 -28.38 -16.86
C GLY A 886 26.25 -27.53 -17.73
N ARG A 887 27.50 -27.39 -17.29
CA ARG A 887 28.54 -26.66 -18.01
C ARG A 887 29.04 -27.39 -19.27
N ARG A 888 28.79 -28.70 -19.40
CA ARG A 888 29.28 -29.56 -20.51
C ARG A 888 28.32 -30.68 -20.96
N HIS A 889 27.27 -31.02 -20.20
CA HIS A 889 26.35 -32.10 -20.52
C HIS A 889 24.90 -31.76 -20.11
N ILE A 890 23.89 -32.41 -20.69
CA ILE A 890 22.53 -32.39 -20.11
C ILE A 890 22.55 -33.14 -18.77
N GLY A 891 22.33 -32.42 -17.67
CA GLY A 891 22.23 -32.99 -16.33
C GLY A 891 20.92 -33.75 -16.12
N ARG A 892 19.80 -33.22 -16.63
CA ARG A 892 18.46 -33.86 -16.61
C ARG A 892 17.64 -33.52 -17.85
N LEU A 893 16.83 -34.48 -18.30
CA LEU A 893 15.84 -34.32 -19.38
C LEU A 893 14.47 -34.81 -18.92
N GLY A 894 13.48 -33.91 -18.92
CA GLY A 894 12.07 -34.22 -18.75
C GLY A 894 11.24 -33.90 -20.00
N ARG A 895 9.93 -34.17 -19.92
CA ARG A 895 8.96 -33.88 -20.97
C ARG A 895 7.91 -32.89 -20.47
N ALA A 896 7.67 -31.81 -21.21
CA ALA A 896 6.64 -30.82 -20.88
C ALA A 896 5.32 -31.24 -21.53
N HIS A 897 4.60 -32.16 -20.87
CA HIS A 897 3.24 -32.56 -21.26
C HIS A 897 2.23 -31.49 -20.82
N HIS A 898 2.00 -30.50 -21.68
CA HIS A 898 0.86 -29.60 -21.54
C HIS A 898 -0.27 -30.07 -22.47
N LEU A 899 -1.20 -30.82 -21.88
CA LEU A 899 -2.46 -31.25 -22.50
C LEU A 899 -3.44 -30.09 -22.63
N LEU A 900 -3.06 -29.10 -23.43
CA LEU A 900 -4.01 -28.14 -23.97
C LEU A 900 -4.84 -28.87 -25.02
N LEU A 901 -6.17 -28.85 -24.88
CA LEU A 901 -7.05 -29.17 -26.00
C LEU A 901 -6.75 -28.23 -27.17
N ARG A 902 -7.17 -28.60 -28.40
CA ARG A 902 -6.79 -27.90 -29.64
C ARG A 902 -7.18 -26.40 -29.71
N HIS A 903 -7.97 -25.93 -28.75
CA HIS A 903 -8.44 -24.55 -28.56
C HIS A 903 -8.39 -24.13 -27.06
N GLU A 904 -7.61 -24.81 -26.23
CA GLU A 904 -7.41 -24.44 -24.82
C GLU A 904 -6.19 -23.52 -24.69
N HIS A 905 -6.36 -22.43 -23.94
CA HIS A 905 -5.40 -21.34 -23.82
C HIS A 905 -5.21 -21.00 -22.33
N ILE A 906 -3.96 -20.82 -21.88
CA ILE A 906 -3.63 -20.43 -20.50
C ILE A 906 -3.93 -18.95 -20.32
N VAL A 907 -4.62 -18.60 -19.24
CA VAL A 907 -5.07 -17.22 -18.94
C VAL A 907 -4.64 -16.72 -17.57
N GLN A 908 -4.24 -17.60 -16.65
CA GLN A 908 -3.72 -17.22 -15.34
C GLN A 908 -2.63 -18.19 -14.84
N LEU A 909 -1.69 -17.66 -14.06
CA LEU A 909 -0.66 -18.37 -13.32
C LEU A 909 -0.79 -18.05 -11.83
N ASP A 910 -0.71 -19.07 -10.98
CA ASP A 910 -0.67 -18.95 -9.52
C ASP A 910 0.74 -19.31 -9.06
N VAL A 911 1.39 -18.50 -8.23
CA VAL A 911 2.82 -18.59 -7.93
C VAL A 911 3.03 -18.69 -6.42
N ALA A 912 3.36 -19.87 -5.91
CA ALA A 912 3.65 -20.08 -4.49
C ALA A 912 5.09 -19.67 -4.18
N LYS A 913 5.23 -18.80 -3.18
CA LYS A 913 6.50 -18.35 -2.62
C LYS A 913 6.67 -18.81 -1.17
N ASP A 914 7.89 -19.07 -0.75
CA ASP A 914 8.19 -19.37 0.65
C ASP A 914 8.38 -18.08 1.50
N ALA A 915 8.89 -18.25 2.73
CA ALA A 915 9.08 -17.16 3.67
C ALA A 915 10.06 -16.10 3.14
N ASP A 916 11.15 -16.55 2.50
CA ASP A 916 12.20 -15.71 1.93
C ASP A 916 11.76 -15.07 0.60
N GLY A 917 10.62 -15.51 0.04
CA GLY A 917 10.04 -14.99 -1.21
C GLY A 917 10.44 -15.79 -2.44
N VAL A 918 11.05 -16.95 -2.26
CA VAL A 918 11.53 -17.81 -3.35
C VAL A 918 10.35 -18.56 -3.96
N VAL A 919 10.21 -18.54 -5.29
CA VAL A 919 9.17 -19.28 -6.00
C VAL A 919 9.43 -20.78 -5.85
N CYS A 920 8.59 -21.44 -5.06
CA CYS A 920 8.72 -22.85 -4.73
C CYS A 920 7.74 -23.74 -5.51
N GLY A 921 6.72 -23.16 -6.16
CA GLY A 921 5.80 -23.87 -7.05
C GLY A 921 4.85 -22.95 -7.83
N VAL A 922 4.18 -23.51 -8.84
CA VAL A 922 3.28 -22.79 -9.75
C VAL A 922 2.05 -23.64 -10.10
N GLY A 923 0.85 -23.06 -10.01
CA GLY A 923 -0.39 -23.54 -10.60
C GLY A 923 -0.67 -22.83 -11.92
N LEU A 924 -1.33 -23.52 -12.87
CA LEU A 924 -1.64 -22.98 -14.20
C LEU A 924 -3.16 -23.04 -14.42
N HIS A 925 -3.76 -21.97 -14.95
CA HIS A 925 -5.19 -21.91 -15.27
C HIS A 925 -5.40 -21.66 -16.75
N SER A 926 -6.13 -22.56 -17.40
CA SER A 926 -6.77 -22.27 -18.68
C SER A 926 -8.14 -21.65 -18.45
N HIS A 927 -8.77 -21.16 -19.51
CA HIS A 927 -10.15 -20.71 -19.46
C HIS A 927 -11.17 -21.85 -19.22
N PHE A 928 -10.74 -23.11 -19.06
CA PHE A 928 -11.59 -24.25 -18.72
C PHE A 928 -11.32 -24.87 -17.34
N ARG A 929 -10.08 -24.78 -16.81
CA ARG A 929 -9.64 -25.53 -15.63
C ARG A 929 -8.33 -24.99 -15.04
N ALA A 930 -8.12 -25.24 -13.75
CA ALA A 930 -6.75 -25.34 -13.22
C ALA A 930 -6.13 -26.68 -13.60
N LEU A 931 -4.84 -26.66 -13.92
CA LEU A 931 -4.00 -27.83 -14.14
C LEU A 931 -3.34 -28.27 -12.82
N PRO A 932 -2.86 -29.53 -12.71
CA PRO A 932 -2.18 -30.03 -11.52
C PRO A 932 -1.04 -29.11 -11.08
N TRP A 933 -1.00 -28.79 -9.78
CA TRP A 933 0.00 -27.89 -9.19
C TRP A 933 1.43 -28.43 -9.36
N GLN A 934 2.38 -27.59 -9.77
CA GLN A 934 3.78 -27.94 -9.93
C GLN A 934 4.62 -27.42 -8.76
N GLY A 935 5.48 -28.25 -8.18
CA GLY A 935 6.34 -27.87 -7.05
C GLY A 935 5.62 -27.78 -5.70
N ARG A 936 6.21 -27.05 -4.76
CA ARG A 936 5.73 -26.88 -3.38
C ARG A 936 4.58 -25.86 -3.35
N ARG A 937 3.68 -26.02 -2.39
CA ARG A 937 2.60 -25.06 -2.09
C ARG A 937 2.89 -24.35 -0.77
N THR A 938 2.38 -23.12 -0.64
CA THR A 938 2.51 -22.24 0.52
C THR A 938 1.31 -21.30 0.60
N ASN A 939 1.18 -20.57 1.72
CA ASN A 939 0.12 -19.58 1.93
C ASN A 939 0.45 -18.19 1.32
N ARG A 940 1.60 -18.03 0.68
CA ARG A 940 2.04 -16.77 0.04
C ARG A 940 1.99 -16.96 -1.47
N LEU A 941 0.93 -16.46 -2.08
CA LEU A 941 0.62 -16.63 -3.50
C LEU A 941 0.62 -15.30 -4.22
N GLU A 942 1.32 -15.24 -5.35
CA GLU A 942 1.23 -14.17 -6.35
C GLU A 942 0.52 -14.71 -7.59
N PHE A 943 -0.09 -13.81 -8.38
CA PHE A 943 -0.90 -14.22 -9.54
C PHE A 943 -0.59 -13.37 -10.76
N VAL A 944 -0.56 -13.99 -11.93
CA VAL A 944 -0.40 -13.28 -13.20
C VAL A 944 -1.50 -13.70 -14.17
N ILE A 945 -2.43 -12.79 -14.45
CA ILE A 945 -3.50 -12.97 -15.45
C ILE A 945 -3.09 -12.35 -16.78
N ALA A 946 -3.42 -13.01 -17.89
CA ALA A 946 -3.33 -12.45 -19.23
C ALA A 946 -4.34 -11.30 -19.45
N PRO A 947 -3.97 -10.23 -20.17
CA PRO A 947 -4.89 -9.15 -20.53
C PRO A 947 -6.13 -9.66 -21.29
N THR A 948 -7.25 -8.94 -21.22
CA THR A 948 -8.48 -9.30 -21.94
C THR A 948 -8.22 -9.41 -23.45
N GLY A 949 -8.47 -10.60 -24.02
CA GLY A 949 -8.17 -10.89 -25.42
C GLY A 949 -6.76 -11.42 -25.69
N PHE A 950 -5.99 -11.77 -24.64
CA PHE A 950 -4.66 -12.37 -24.72
C PHE A 950 -4.60 -13.70 -23.94
N GLU A 951 -3.63 -14.55 -24.31
CA GLU A 951 -3.23 -15.73 -23.56
C GLU A 951 -1.82 -15.59 -22.99
N VAL A 952 -1.46 -16.41 -22.00
CA VAL A 952 -0.07 -16.66 -21.60
C VAL A 952 0.59 -17.47 -22.72
N GLU A 953 1.36 -16.78 -23.56
CA GLU A 953 2.14 -17.38 -24.65
C GLU A 953 3.33 -18.17 -24.10
N SER A 954 4.02 -17.58 -23.11
CA SER A 954 5.10 -18.23 -22.38
C SER A 954 5.23 -17.68 -20.97
N PHE A 955 5.86 -18.45 -20.09
CA PHE A 955 6.28 -17.97 -18.78
C PHE A 955 7.60 -18.64 -18.36
N HIS A 956 8.36 -17.94 -17.52
CA HIS A 956 9.66 -18.39 -17.02
C HIS A 956 9.74 -18.19 -15.52
N VAL A 957 9.94 -19.27 -14.77
CA VAL A 957 10.04 -19.23 -13.31
C VAL A 957 11.48 -18.93 -12.91
N ARG A 958 11.70 -17.73 -12.35
CA ARG A 958 12.95 -17.35 -11.68
C ARG A 958 12.90 -17.73 -10.20
N HIS A 959 14.02 -17.52 -9.52
CA HIS A 959 14.16 -17.70 -8.08
C HIS A 959 13.12 -16.90 -7.27
N ASP A 960 12.86 -15.65 -7.64
CA ASP A 960 12.05 -14.68 -6.87
C ASP A 960 10.82 -14.11 -7.62
N THR A 961 10.55 -14.58 -8.84
CA THR A 961 9.46 -14.07 -9.69
C THR A 961 9.11 -15.04 -10.84
N VAL A 962 8.04 -14.75 -11.58
CA VAL A 962 7.71 -15.43 -12.84
C VAL A 962 7.57 -14.37 -13.94
N ASP A 963 8.45 -14.39 -14.94
CA ASP A 963 8.28 -13.60 -16.16
C ASP A 963 7.19 -14.22 -17.03
N VAL A 964 6.42 -13.41 -17.74
CA VAL A 964 5.29 -13.87 -18.58
C VAL A 964 5.24 -13.06 -19.87
N SER A 965 5.09 -13.74 -21.01
CA SER A 965 4.73 -13.11 -22.29
C SER A 965 3.27 -13.40 -22.64
N PHE A 966 2.63 -12.44 -23.32
CA PHE A 966 1.22 -12.54 -23.70
C PHE A 966 1.06 -12.39 -25.21
N ALA A 967 0.34 -13.32 -25.84
CA ALA A 967 -0.03 -13.25 -27.26
C ALA A 967 -1.53 -12.94 -27.43
N PRO A 968 -1.96 -12.20 -28.47
CA PRO A 968 -3.37 -12.01 -28.77
C PRO A 968 -4.05 -13.35 -29.07
N LEU A 969 -5.19 -13.61 -28.43
CA LEU A 969 -5.99 -14.81 -28.67
C LEU A 969 -6.50 -14.82 -30.12
N PRO A 970 -6.46 -15.97 -30.82
CA PRO A 970 -7.06 -16.08 -32.14
C PRO A 970 -8.59 -15.86 -32.05
N PRO A 971 -9.25 -15.34 -33.09
CA PRO A 971 -10.66 -14.90 -33.05
C PRO A 971 -11.68 -16.05 -33.08
N ARG A 972 -11.51 -17.06 -32.22
CA ARG A 972 -12.47 -18.13 -31.95
C ARG A 972 -12.72 -18.23 -30.45
N ASN A 973 -13.84 -17.65 -30.04
CA ASN A 973 -14.59 -17.90 -28.81
C ASN A 973 -13.79 -18.43 -27.61
N CYS A 974 -13.34 -17.52 -26.74
CA CYS A 974 -13.37 -17.84 -25.31
C CYS A 974 -14.79 -18.31 -24.97
N LEU A 975 -14.90 -19.43 -24.25
CA LEU A 975 -16.20 -20.05 -24.02
C LEU A 975 -16.93 -19.31 -22.90
N ASP A 976 -18.08 -18.71 -23.20
CA ASP A 976 -18.73 -17.72 -22.35
C ASP A 976 -19.43 -18.39 -21.15
N LEU A 977 -18.68 -18.62 -20.07
CA LEU A 977 -19.01 -19.58 -18.98
C LEU A 977 -20.18 -19.19 -18.06
N GLU A 978 -21.01 -18.26 -18.52
CA GLU A 978 -22.17 -17.69 -17.86
C GLU A 978 -23.34 -18.69 -17.72
N SER A 979 -23.45 -19.33 -16.56
CA SER A 979 -24.73 -19.83 -16.08
C SER A 979 -24.74 -19.97 -14.55
N HIS A 980 -25.56 -19.10 -13.94
CA HIS A 980 -26.05 -19.10 -12.56
C HIS A 980 -25.07 -18.99 -11.39
N ARG A 981 -25.45 -18.10 -10.46
CA ARG A 981 -24.88 -17.83 -9.13
C ARG A 981 -24.64 -19.11 -8.32
N GLN A 982 -23.44 -19.68 -8.35
CA GLN A 982 -23.00 -20.69 -7.39
C GLN A 982 -21.53 -21.04 -7.59
N VAL A 983 -20.91 -21.53 -6.51
CA VAL A 983 -19.75 -22.42 -6.61
C VAL A 983 -20.17 -23.67 -7.40
N ARG A 984 -19.46 -24.00 -8.47
CA ARG A 984 -19.78 -25.20 -9.28
C ARG A 984 -19.08 -26.43 -8.69
N GLN A 985 -19.82 -27.55 -8.63
CA GLN A 985 -19.35 -28.84 -8.12
C GLN A 985 -18.02 -29.30 -8.77
N TRP A 986 -17.26 -30.15 -8.06
CA TRP A 986 -15.96 -30.67 -8.48
C TRP A 986 -16.00 -31.25 -9.90
N ARG A 987 -15.37 -30.58 -10.86
CA ARG A 987 -15.16 -31.08 -12.22
C ARG A 987 -13.78 -31.74 -12.29
N ARG A 988 -13.73 -33.06 -12.45
CA ARG A 988 -12.47 -33.76 -12.81
C ARG A 988 -12.06 -33.31 -14.22
N SER A 989 -10.78 -32.99 -14.44
CA SER A 989 -10.24 -32.71 -15.77
C SER A 989 -9.55 -33.95 -16.38
N ASP A 990 -8.98 -33.78 -17.57
CA ASP A 990 -7.82 -34.57 -17.97
C ASP A 990 -6.72 -34.42 -16.90
N LEU A 991 -5.93 -35.47 -16.64
CA LEU A 991 -4.91 -35.52 -15.57
C LEU A 991 -5.42 -35.46 -14.11
N ASP A 992 -6.60 -36.02 -13.83
CA ASP A 992 -7.09 -36.39 -12.48
C ASP A 992 -7.47 -35.28 -11.52
N GLU A 993 -7.00 -34.07 -11.73
CA GLU A 993 -7.32 -32.93 -10.88
C GLU A 993 -8.83 -32.69 -10.89
N ALA A 994 -9.44 -32.86 -9.72
CA ALA A 994 -10.77 -32.33 -9.46
C ALA A 994 -10.63 -30.83 -9.21
N ASN A 995 -11.45 -30.01 -9.87
CA ASN A 995 -11.43 -28.55 -9.75
C ASN A 995 -12.82 -28.01 -9.40
N VAL A 996 -12.89 -27.15 -8.39
CA VAL A 996 -14.06 -26.30 -8.15
C VAL A 996 -13.91 -25.03 -8.95
N GLN A 997 -14.87 -24.74 -9.83
CA GLN A 997 -14.95 -23.43 -10.49
C GLN A 997 -15.75 -22.47 -9.60
N VAL A 998 -15.11 -21.39 -9.17
CA VAL A 998 -15.81 -20.21 -8.63
C VAL A 998 -15.83 -19.11 -9.69
N SER A 999 -16.92 -18.34 -9.74
CA SER A 999 -17.05 -17.20 -10.65
C SER A 999 -17.85 -16.07 -10.01
N SER A 1000 -17.47 -14.84 -10.34
CA SER A 1000 -18.25 -13.63 -10.07
C SER A 1000 -18.16 -12.72 -11.27
N THR A 1001 -19.32 -12.21 -11.71
CA THR A 1001 -19.37 -11.20 -12.78
C THR A 1001 -18.62 -9.92 -12.39
N LEU A 1002 -18.43 -9.65 -11.09
CA LEU A 1002 -17.75 -8.46 -10.58
C LEU A 1002 -16.23 -8.64 -10.41
N GLY A 1003 -15.71 -9.86 -10.61
CA GLY A 1003 -14.39 -10.28 -10.17
C GLY A 1003 -14.39 -10.88 -8.76
N ILE A 1004 -13.44 -11.75 -8.47
CA ILE A 1004 -13.28 -12.43 -7.18
C ILE A 1004 -12.17 -11.74 -6.40
N ALA A 1005 -12.49 -11.33 -5.18
CA ALA A 1005 -11.61 -10.64 -4.26
C ALA A 1005 -10.89 -11.57 -3.28
N ALA A 1006 -11.59 -12.60 -2.79
CA ALA A 1006 -11.01 -13.62 -1.94
C ALA A 1006 -11.78 -14.94 -2.05
N ILE A 1007 -11.09 -16.03 -1.73
CA ILE A 1007 -11.68 -17.36 -1.51
C ILE A 1007 -11.35 -17.78 -0.08
N ILE A 1008 -12.32 -18.31 0.65
CA ILE A 1008 -12.18 -18.65 2.08
C ILE A 1008 -12.73 -20.05 2.33
N LEU A 1009 -11.97 -20.89 3.05
CA LEU A 1009 -12.36 -22.24 3.45
C LEU A 1009 -12.70 -22.26 4.93
N THR A 1010 -13.97 -22.43 5.25
CA THR A 1010 -14.50 -22.38 6.62
C THR A 1010 -14.83 -23.78 7.12
N GLN A 1011 -14.21 -24.26 8.20
CA GLN A 1011 -14.48 -25.60 8.73
C GLN A 1011 -15.81 -25.66 9.50
N ILE A 1012 -16.66 -26.59 9.11
CA ILE A 1012 -17.93 -26.93 9.77
C ILE A 1012 -17.61 -27.76 11.03
N ASN A 1013 -17.75 -27.17 12.22
CA ASN A 1013 -17.64 -27.91 13.47
C ASN A 1013 -18.79 -27.59 14.42
N GLN A 1014 -19.80 -28.48 14.48
CA GLN A 1014 -20.96 -28.41 15.39
C GLN A 1014 -21.68 -27.03 15.44
N GLY A 1015 -21.68 -26.29 14.34
CA GLY A 1015 -22.31 -24.96 14.22
C GLY A 1015 -21.38 -23.77 14.47
N TYR A 1016 -20.07 -23.99 14.64
CA TYR A 1016 -19.07 -22.94 14.80
C TYR A 1016 -17.98 -23.02 13.72
N ASP A 1017 -17.75 -21.87 13.07
CA ASP A 1017 -16.76 -21.64 12.02
C ASP A 1017 -15.34 -21.56 12.65
N LEU A 1018 -14.70 -22.72 12.89
CA LEU A 1018 -13.54 -22.81 13.79
C LEU A 1018 -12.15 -22.82 13.14
N VAL A 1019 -12.07 -22.87 11.81
CA VAL A 1019 -10.86 -22.57 11.03
C VAL A 1019 -11.27 -21.90 9.72
N GLU A 1020 -10.71 -20.74 9.40
CA GLU A 1020 -10.85 -20.08 8.09
C GLU A 1020 -9.48 -20.00 7.39
N HIS A 1021 -9.29 -20.70 6.27
CA HIS A 1021 -8.11 -20.51 5.40
C HIS A 1021 -8.43 -19.48 4.31
N VAL A 1022 -7.57 -18.47 4.14
CA VAL A 1022 -7.85 -17.29 3.31
C VAL A 1022 -6.92 -17.21 2.10
N LEU A 1023 -7.51 -17.10 0.92
CA LEU A 1023 -6.87 -16.68 -0.33
C LEU A 1023 -7.30 -15.25 -0.66
N PRO A 1024 -6.57 -14.21 -0.23
CA PRO A 1024 -6.81 -12.85 -0.70
C PRO A 1024 -6.24 -12.65 -2.12
N TRP A 1025 -6.89 -11.83 -2.95
CA TRP A 1025 -6.32 -11.40 -4.23
C TRP A 1025 -5.32 -10.24 -4.04
N PRO A 1026 -4.03 -10.39 -4.40
CA PRO A 1026 -3.01 -9.36 -4.19
C PRO A 1026 -3.13 -8.22 -5.21
N ASN A 1027 -3.96 -7.23 -4.89
CA ASN A 1027 -4.21 -6.06 -5.74
C ASN A 1027 -3.15 -4.94 -5.63
N GLU A 1028 -1.94 -5.23 -5.13
CA GLU A 1028 -0.89 -4.22 -4.88
C GLU A 1028 -0.42 -3.52 -6.18
N ASN A 1029 -0.46 -4.24 -7.31
CA ASN A 1029 -0.05 -3.74 -8.62
C ASN A 1029 -1.23 -3.32 -9.53
N GLY A 1030 -2.47 -3.32 -9.04
CA GLY A 1030 -3.66 -2.93 -9.82
C GLY A 1030 -4.07 -3.92 -10.92
N HIS A 1031 -3.73 -5.21 -10.78
CA HIS A 1031 -4.21 -6.26 -11.69
C HIS A 1031 -5.74 -6.39 -11.62
N PRO A 1032 -6.43 -6.71 -12.74
CA PRO A 1032 -7.86 -6.96 -12.72
C PRO A 1032 -8.17 -8.17 -11.82
N PHE A 1033 -9.26 -8.10 -11.06
CA PHE A 1033 -9.75 -9.24 -10.27
C PHE A 1033 -10.32 -10.33 -11.21
N PRO A 1034 -9.99 -11.61 -11.00
CA PRO A 1034 -10.43 -12.69 -11.89
C PRO A 1034 -11.94 -12.90 -11.79
N THR A 1035 -12.66 -12.88 -12.92
CA THR A 1035 -14.11 -13.18 -12.96
C THR A 1035 -14.41 -14.69 -12.82
N THR A 1036 -13.39 -15.53 -12.95
CA THR A 1036 -13.40 -16.97 -12.70
C THR A 1036 -12.06 -17.39 -12.13
N TRP A 1037 -12.07 -18.25 -11.10
CA TRP A 1037 -10.87 -18.81 -10.48
C TRP A 1037 -11.16 -20.30 -10.18
N PHE A 1038 -10.21 -21.20 -10.48
CA PHE A 1038 -10.39 -22.64 -10.27
C PHE A 1038 -9.61 -23.12 -9.04
N VAL A 1039 -10.30 -23.60 -8.02
CA VAL A 1039 -9.67 -24.16 -6.82
C VAL A 1039 -9.44 -25.66 -7.03
N SER A 1040 -8.18 -26.07 -7.14
CA SER A 1040 -7.80 -27.47 -7.41
C SER A 1040 -7.78 -28.30 -6.13
N TYR A 1041 -8.21 -29.55 -6.22
CA TYR A 1041 -8.38 -30.45 -5.07
C TYR A 1041 -7.07 -30.74 -4.34
N SER A 1042 -5.97 -30.79 -5.08
CA SER A 1042 -4.63 -30.97 -4.54
C SER A 1042 -4.09 -29.72 -3.83
N TRP A 1043 -4.48 -28.51 -4.27
CA TRP A 1043 -4.25 -27.29 -3.48
C TRP A 1043 -5.11 -27.31 -2.22
N TRP A 1044 -6.39 -27.66 -2.35
CA TRP A 1044 -7.36 -27.72 -1.26
C TRP A 1044 -6.91 -28.67 -0.13
N ARG A 1045 -6.52 -29.92 -0.45
CA ARG A 1045 -5.95 -30.90 0.51
C ARG A 1045 -4.60 -30.49 1.12
N HIS A 1046 -3.84 -29.60 0.49
CA HIS A 1046 -2.61 -29.07 1.11
C HIS A 1046 -2.93 -28.07 2.23
N VAL A 1047 -3.99 -27.29 2.04
CA VAL A 1047 -4.37 -26.16 2.90
C VAL A 1047 -5.05 -26.65 4.18
N ILE A 1048 -6.05 -27.53 4.06
CA ILE A 1048 -6.74 -28.12 5.22
C ILE A 1048 -6.02 -29.34 5.82
N GLY A 1049 -4.97 -29.82 5.16
CA GLY A 1049 -4.24 -31.03 5.53
C GLY A 1049 -4.84 -32.33 4.98
N THR A 1050 -4.01 -33.36 4.89
CA THR A 1050 -4.35 -34.64 4.22
C THR A 1050 -5.40 -35.49 4.94
N ASN A 1051 -5.68 -35.19 6.21
CA ASN A 1051 -6.48 -36.03 7.10
C ASN A 1051 -7.88 -35.46 7.37
N ALA A 1052 -8.21 -34.29 6.81
CA ALA A 1052 -9.48 -33.60 7.02
C ALA A 1052 -10.44 -33.85 5.84
N THR A 1053 -11.72 -34.09 6.13
CA THR A 1053 -12.69 -34.52 5.11
C THR A 1053 -13.19 -33.32 4.31
N PRO A 1054 -13.28 -33.40 2.97
CA PRO A 1054 -13.85 -32.31 2.18
C PRO A 1054 -15.34 -32.02 2.43
N ALA A 1055 -16.06 -32.93 3.07
CA ALA A 1055 -17.43 -32.67 3.53
C ALA A 1055 -17.48 -31.71 4.73
N ASP A 1056 -16.40 -31.59 5.50
CA ASP A 1056 -16.35 -30.85 6.78
C ASP A 1056 -16.12 -29.33 6.58
N TYR A 1057 -16.31 -28.80 5.37
CA TYR A 1057 -15.99 -27.40 5.03
C TYR A 1057 -17.02 -26.74 4.10
N ILE A 1058 -17.08 -25.41 4.19
CA ILE A 1058 -17.79 -24.50 3.30
C ILE A 1058 -16.76 -23.72 2.47
N LEU A 1059 -16.99 -23.61 1.17
CA LEU A 1059 -16.29 -22.65 0.31
C LEU A 1059 -17.06 -21.33 0.31
N GLU A 1060 -16.40 -20.25 0.71
CA GLU A 1060 -16.90 -18.89 0.62
C GLU A 1060 -16.13 -18.12 -0.47
N VAL A 1061 -16.85 -17.37 -1.30
CA VAL A 1061 -16.29 -16.54 -2.37
C VAL A 1061 -16.70 -15.10 -2.11
N VAL A 1062 -15.74 -14.22 -1.88
CA VAL A 1062 -15.94 -12.78 -1.71
C VAL A 1062 -15.68 -12.11 -3.06
N ASP A 1063 -16.62 -11.32 -3.57
CA ASP A 1063 -16.43 -10.52 -4.79
C ASP A 1063 -15.87 -9.10 -4.53
N VAL A 1064 -15.53 -8.36 -5.58
CA VAL A 1064 -14.92 -7.01 -5.45
C VAL A 1064 -15.87 -5.98 -4.80
N ALA A 1065 -17.18 -6.25 -4.77
CA ALA A 1065 -18.19 -5.46 -4.07
C ALA A 1065 -18.49 -5.98 -2.64
N GLY A 1066 -17.71 -6.94 -2.14
CA GLY A 1066 -17.86 -7.53 -0.81
C GLY A 1066 -19.04 -8.50 -0.67
N THR A 1067 -19.66 -8.92 -1.77
CA THR A 1067 -20.72 -9.94 -1.72
C THR A 1067 -20.07 -11.29 -1.43
N THR A 1068 -20.49 -11.95 -0.35
CA THR A 1068 -20.04 -13.31 -0.03
C THR A 1068 -21.04 -14.35 -0.54
N THR A 1069 -20.58 -15.33 -1.31
CA THR A 1069 -21.36 -16.51 -1.73
C THR A 1069 -20.78 -17.74 -1.06
N LYS A 1070 -21.56 -18.43 -0.21
CA LYS A 1070 -21.17 -19.68 0.46
C LYS A 1070 -21.71 -20.91 -0.27
N ALA A 1071 -21.00 -22.04 -0.22
CA ALA A 1071 -21.50 -23.35 -0.62
C ALA A 1071 -20.80 -24.49 0.14
N GLU A 1072 -21.55 -25.49 0.58
CA GLU A 1072 -21.03 -26.69 1.27
C GLU A 1072 -20.21 -27.57 0.30
N CYS A 1073 -18.98 -27.93 0.69
CA CYS A 1073 -18.14 -28.80 -0.13
C CYS A 1073 -18.64 -30.26 -0.15
N ALA A 1074 -19.46 -30.68 0.83
CA ALA A 1074 -20.13 -31.97 0.86
C ALA A 1074 -21.04 -32.20 -0.37
N ALA A 1075 -21.86 -31.22 -0.74
CA ALA A 1075 -22.76 -31.27 -1.90
C ALA A 1075 -22.02 -31.33 -3.27
N MET A 1076 -20.69 -31.26 -3.25
CA MET A 1076 -19.83 -31.35 -4.43
C MET A 1076 -19.11 -32.71 -4.52
N TYR A 1077 -19.11 -33.52 -3.45
CA TYR A 1077 -18.30 -34.73 -3.33
C TYR A 1077 -18.92 -35.98 -3.99
N LEU A 1078 -20.10 -35.84 -4.61
CA LEU A 1078 -20.83 -36.92 -5.27
C LEU A 1078 -20.31 -37.15 -6.71
N ASP A 1079 -19.16 -37.81 -6.83
CA ASP A 1079 -18.78 -38.66 -7.97
C ASP A 1079 -17.46 -39.40 -7.66
N GLU A 1080 -17.53 -40.46 -6.86
CA GLU A 1080 -16.55 -41.56 -6.86
C GLU A 1080 -17.26 -42.85 -7.29
N PRO A 1081 -16.93 -43.43 -8.47
CA PRO A 1081 -17.52 -44.67 -8.95
C PRO A 1081 -16.86 -45.89 -8.28
N ASP A 1082 -16.84 -45.92 -6.95
CA ASP A 1082 -16.18 -46.96 -6.17
C ASP A 1082 -17.14 -48.12 -5.89
N MET A 1083 -17.17 -49.04 -6.87
CA MET A 1083 -17.62 -50.44 -6.82
C MET A 1083 -18.50 -50.88 -5.63
N ALA A 1084 -19.79 -50.56 -5.71
CA ALA A 1084 -20.83 -51.42 -5.14
C ALA A 1084 -21.11 -52.59 -6.11
N THR A 1085 -20.16 -53.52 -6.24
CA THR A 1085 -20.44 -54.81 -6.90
C THR A 1085 -21.51 -55.55 -6.11
N ASP A 1086 -22.54 -56.07 -6.79
CA ASP A 1086 -23.47 -57.00 -6.17
C ASP A 1086 -22.79 -58.36 -5.85
N SER A 1087 -23.52 -59.27 -5.21
CA SER A 1087 -23.01 -60.60 -4.85
C SER A 1087 -22.67 -61.49 -6.05
N ASP A 1088 -23.11 -61.10 -7.25
CA ASP A 1088 -23.13 -61.93 -8.45
C ASP A 1088 -22.07 -61.46 -9.46
N GLY A 1089 -21.38 -60.35 -9.17
CA GLY A 1089 -20.06 -60.00 -9.72
C GLY A 1089 -20.07 -59.33 -11.09
N ASN A 1090 -21.17 -58.66 -11.45
CA ASN A 1090 -21.18 -57.77 -12.62
C ASN A 1090 -20.77 -56.33 -12.24
N HIS A 1091 -20.29 -55.60 -13.25
CA HIS A 1091 -19.87 -54.19 -13.17
C HIS A 1091 -20.96 -53.23 -13.65
#